data_AF-A0A258HF62-F1
#
_entry.id   AF-A0A258HF62-F1
#
_cell.length_a   1.000
_cell.length_b   1.000
_cell.length_c   1.000
_cell.angle_alpha   90.00
_cell.angle_beta   90.00
_cell.angle_gamma   90.00
#
_symmetry.space_group_name_H-M   'P 1'
#
loop_
_entity.id
_entity.type
_entity.pdbx_description
1 polymer ?
#
loop_
_entity_poly.entity_id
_entity_poly.type
_entity_poly.pdbx_seq_one_letter_code
_entity_poly.pdbx_strand_id
1 'polypeptide(L)'
;MCRAGTPAQPADLVDLTALLAAYADRVPDLDDPAQRVVFGTSGHRGSSLDGAFTDTHIAAITQAIVEYRAAQGTKGPVFVGADTHALSAPAMQTALEVLAANGVSALIDANDDYVPTPALSHAIIRFNRDAGAKADGIVITPSHNPPRDGGFKYNPPHGGPADSDATTWIADRANALIAEGNRGVKRQAVLLTEPYDYRLHYVADLASILDLETVRGSGLRIGADPLGGASVNYWALIAEHYGLDLTVVNPSVDPQWGFMTLDWDEKIRMDPSSPSAMASVVARRNDFDLLTGNDADADRHGIVTPDGGLMNPNHYLAVAIEYLYTHRPDWRPDAAIGKTLVSSTMIDHVAESLGRRLWEVPVGFKWFVSGLIDGSVAFGGEESAGASFVRRDGSAWTTDKDGILLALLAAEITAVTGSTPSRLYAGLTERFGAPVYERVDAPASPAQKAALSKLDGAAITATELAGDPITARLSTAPGNGAGIGGVKVVTDRAWFAARPSGTEDVYKIYAESFAGEDHLRLVQREAKAIVDESDLGTAPAITRALHEAVDAGRLGYLPRPVAAEMGRATAEWMRDRFAWTVDAARIHALPDVITGLVVAMEHFSRPGSAVIVPTPAYMPFLTVPAMHGRTAIEVPLTASGGRAALDLEAIDRELAAGAGLVVLCNPLNPGGRVFERDELVALSEVVERHGARVFADEVHAPMIYGDARHVPYASVSPAASAHSITVTSASKAWNLPGLKAAQLVLTNDADAELWAGLGPFASHGASTLGVIANTVAYREGRDWLDATVAYYDANRHLLAELLAERLPEVGYTPPEGTYIAWLDVARLGLGDEPAVTLQKRAKLSVTDGRACGLAGVGHVRLILATPRPILEQIVDRLTLLR
;
A
#
# COMPACT_ATOMS: atom_id res chain seq x y z
N MET A 1 -24.78 1.86 -5.68
CA MET A 1 -24.62 3.26 -5.22
C MET A 1 -23.88 3.21 -3.91
N CYS A 2 -22.93 4.12 -3.66
CA CYS A 2 -22.20 4.20 -2.39
C CYS A 2 -23.17 4.62 -1.25
N ARG A 3 -23.05 4.00 -0.07
CA ARG A 3 -23.86 4.31 1.14
C ARG A 3 -23.11 5.03 2.26
N ALA A 4 -21.87 5.46 2.04
CA ALA A 4 -21.10 6.22 3.01
C ALA A 4 -21.87 7.48 3.50
N GLY A 5 -21.86 7.74 4.80
CA GLY A 5 -22.56 8.85 5.44
C GLY A 5 -24.07 8.65 5.64
N THR A 6 -24.63 7.50 5.25
CA THR A 6 -26.05 7.17 5.48
C THR A 6 -26.24 6.34 6.75
N PRO A 7 -27.41 6.38 7.42
CA PRO A 7 -27.66 5.56 8.61
C PRO A 7 -27.51 4.07 8.33
N ALA A 8 -26.95 3.33 9.30
CA ALA A 8 -26.85 1.87 9.24
C ALA A 8 -28.24 1.21 9.09
N GLN A 9 -28.27 0.10 8.37
CA GLN A 9 -29.47 -0.72 8.16
C GLN A 9 -29.36 -2.05 8.89
N PRO A 10 -30.45 -2.80 9.10
CA PRO A 10 -30.40 -4.11 9.77
C PRO A 10 -29.41 -5.11 9.15
N ALA A 11 -29.14 -5.01 7.84
CA ALA A 11 -28.17 -5.86 7.13
C ALA A 11 -26.71 -5.53 7.44
N ASP A 12 -26.43 -4.35 8.01
CA ASP A 12 -25.09 -3.88 8.38
C ASP A 12 -24.69 -4.30 9.80
N LEU A 13 -25.66 -4.76 10.60
CA LEU A 13 -25.47 -5.07 12.00
C LEU A 13 -24.84 -6.45 12.18
N VAL A 14 -23.89 -6.54 13.11
CA VAL A 14 -23.30 -7.81 13.51
C VAL A 14 -24.31 -8.67 14.28
N ASP A 15 -24.28 -9.99 14.06
CA ASP A 15 -24.97 -10.96 14.90
C ASP A 15 -24.21 -11.13 16.22
N LEU A 16 -24.69 -10.47 17.27
CA LEU A 16 -24.08 -10.53 18.61
C LEU A 16 -24.09 -11.93 19.21
N THR A 17 -25.11 -12.75 18.90
CA THR A 17 -25.20 -14.10 19.45
C THR A 17 -24.08 -14.97 18.88
N ALA A 18 -23.90 -14.92 17.55
CA ALA A 18 -22.81 -15.64 16.89
C ALA A 18 -21.44 -15.13 17.33
N LEU A 19 -21.29 -13.81 17.49
CA LEU A 19 -20.05 -13.17 17.92
C LEU A 19 -19.64 -13.62 19.34
N LEU A 20 -20.55 -13.59 20.30
CA LEU A 20 -20.28 -13.97 21.69
C LEU A 20 -20.09 -15.48 21.84
N ALA A 21 -20.86 -16.30 21.10
CA ALA A 21 -20.63 -17.75 21.07
C ALA A 21 -19.25 -18.09 20.52
N ALA A 22 -18.84 -17.44 19.41
CA ALA A 22 -17.52 -17.64 18.83
C ALA A 22 -16.38 -17.25 19.79
N TYR A 23 -16.58 -16.25 20.66
CA TYR A 23 -15.57 -15.87 21.66
C TYR A 23 -15.30 -16.98 22.66
N ALA A 24 -16.36 -17.66 23.12
CA ALA A 24 -16.27 -18.73 24.10
C ALA A 24 -15.83 -20.07 23.48
N ASP A 25 -16.35 -20.40 22.29
CA ASP A 25 -16.24 -21.74 21.73
C ASP A 25 -15.01 -21.96 20.83
N ARG A 26 -14.46 -20.89 20.23
CA ARG A 26 -13.36 -21.02 19.27
C ARG A 26 -11.99 -20.99 19.94
N VAL A 27 -11.17 -21.95 19.55
CA VAL A 27 -9.75 -22.02 19.90
C VAL A 27 -8.94 -21.57 18.67
N PRO A 28 -8.00 -20.62 18.79
CA PRO A 28 -7.16 -20.18 17.69
C PRO A 28 -6.30 -21.31 17.13
N ASP A 29 -6.19 -21.32 15.80
CA ASP A 29 -5.21 -22.14 15.09
C ASP A 29 -3.88 -21.38 14.96
N LEU A 30 -2.85 -21.81 15.69
CA LEU A 30 -1.53 -21.17 15.61
C LEU A 30 -0.79 -21.45 14.30
N ASP A 31 -1.23 -22.40 13.47
CA ASP A 31 -0.68 -22.58 12.13
C ASP A 31 -1.18 -21.49 11.17
N ASP A 32 -2.30 -20.83 11.50
CA ASP A 32 -2.79 -19.63 10.81
C ASP A 32 -2.21 -18.35 11.46
N PRO A 33 -1.30 -17.62 10.79
CA PRO A 33 -0.74 -16.38 11.33
C PRO A 33 -1.79 -15.31 11.67
N ALA A 34 -2.97 -15.32 11.03
CA ALA A 34 -4.04 -14.36 11.29
C ALA A 34 -4.75 -14.58 12.64
N GLN A 35 -4.62 -15.79 13.21
CA GLN A 35 -5.20 -16.17 14.51
C GLN A 35 -4.18 -16.13 15.64
N ARG A 36 -2.94 -15.70 15.38
CA ARG A 36 -1.92 -15.55 16.43
C ARG A 36 -2.14 -14.26 17.21
N VAL A 37 -1.62 -14.23 18.44
CA VAL A 37 -1.53 -12.99 19.20
C VAL A 37 -0.52 -12.07 18.53
N VAL A 38 -1.01 -10.99 17.94
CA VAL A 38 -0.23 -9.81 17.58
C VAL A 38 -0.50 -8.74 18.62
N PHE A 39 0.47 -8.45 19.49
CA PHE A 39 0.33 -7.45 20.55
C PHE A 39 1.25 -6.26 20.24
N GLY A 40 0.69 -5.22 19.63
CA GLY A 40 1.41 -3.98 19.27
C GLY A 40 1.23 -2.87 20.30
N THR A 41 1.59 -1.65 19.91
CA THR A 41 1.41 -0.43 20.75
C THR A 41 -0.07 -0.14 21.04
N SER A 42 -0.97 -0.60 20.17
CA SER A 42 -2.42 -0.54 20.35
C SER A 42 -3.00 -1.85 20.87
N GLY A 43 -2.17 -2.70 21.50
CA GLY A 43 -2.54 -4.01 22.01
C GLY A 43 -2.76 -5.06 20.92
N HIS A 44 -3.56 -6.08 21.28
CA HIS A 44 -4.06 -7.10 20.36
C HIS A 44 -5.50 -6.77 19.96
N ARG A 45 -5.83 -6.97 18.67
CA ARG A 45 -7.16 -6.74 18.09
C ARG A 45 -7.52 -7.89 17.15
N GLY A 46 -8.81 -8.17 17.05
CA GLY A 46 -9.34 -9.16 16.12
C GLY A 46 -10.84 -9.37 16.35
N SER A 47 -11.43 -10.34 15.64
CA SER A 47 -12.81 -10.75 15.86
C SER A 47 -12.84 -12.22 16.26
N SER A 48 -13.73 -12.57 17.19
CA SER A 48 -14.00 -13.96 17.52
C SER A 48 -14.54 -14.74 16.31
N LEU A 49 -15.26 -14.07 15.40
CA LEU A 49 -15.77 -14.67 14.16
C LEU A 49 -14.68 -15.12 13.19
N ASP A 50 -13.44 -14.66 13.38
CA ASP A 50 -12.28 -15.06 12.59
C ASP A 50 -11.31 -15.93 13.41
N GLY A 51 -11.65 -16.26 14.65
CA GLY A 51 -10.74 -16.97 15.56
C GLY A 51 -9.56 -16.14 16.03
N ALA A 52 -9.60 -14.81 15.88
CA ALA A 52 -8.47 -13.90 16.15
C ALA A 52 -8.66 -13.05 17.42
N PHE A 53 -9.77 -13.23 18.16
CA PHE A 53 -10.00 -12.62 19.48
C PHE A 53 -10.99 -13.48 20.26
N THR A 54 -10.49 -14.36 21.12
CA THR A 54 -11.30 -15.36 21.85
C THR A 54 -10.87 -15.46 23.30
N ASP A 55 -11.63 -16.17 24.15
CA ASP A 55 -11.28 -16.47 25.55
C ASP A 55 -9.85 -17.01 25.68
N THR A 56 -9.42 -17.86 24.75
CA THR A 56 -8.06 -18.44 24.71
C THR A 56 -6.98 -17.36 24.59
N HIS A 57 -7.20 -16.35 23.75
CA HIS A 57 -6.27 -15.24 23.56
C HIS A 57 -6.18 -14.40 24.84
N ILE A 58 -7.34 -13.98 25.36
CA ILE A 58 -7.40 -13.04 26.48
C ILE A 58 -6.83 -13.68 27.75
N ALA A 59 -7.08 -14.96 27.97
CA ALA A 59 -6.52 -15.69 29.10
C ALA A 59 -4.98 -15.78 28.99
N ALA A 60 -4.45 -16.09 27.80
CA ALA A 60 -3.01 -16.17 27.55
C ALA A 60 -2.31 -14.80 27.66
N ILE A 61 -2.89 -13.76 27.06
CA ILE A 61 -2.38 -12.39 27.11
C ILE A 61 -2.37 -11.87 28.55
N THR A 62 -3.44 -12.10 29.31
CA THR A 62 -3.50 -11.67 30.71
C THR A 62 -2.46 -12.40 31.56
N GLN A 63 -2.28 -13.70 31.36
CA GLN A 63 -1.24 -14.47 32.05
C GLN A 63 0.16 -13.95 31.70
N ALA A 64 0.41 -13.63 30.43
CA ALA A 64 1.66 -13.01 30.00
C ALA A 64 1.85 -11.63 30.67
N ILE A 65 0.83 -10.76 30.73
CA ILE A 65 0.92 -9.48 31.43
C ILE A 65 1.28 -9.66 32.91
N VAL A 66 0.65 -10.63 33.60
CA VAL A 66 0.97 -10.97 35.00
C VAL A 66 2.44 -11.36 35.17
N GLU A 67 2.96 -12.19 34.27
CA GLU A 67 4.36 -12.61 34.33
C GLU A 67 5.31 -11.46 33.99
N TYR A 68 4.99 -10.66 32.98
CA TYR A 68 5.76 -9.49 32.55
C TYR A 68 5.88 -8.46 33.69
N ARG A 69 4.74 -8.04 34.24
CA ARG A 69 4.71 -7.03 35.30
C ARG A 69 5.46 -7.48 36.55
N ALA A 70 5.40 -8.78 36.87
CA ALA A 70 6.17 -9.36 37.97
C ALA A 70 7.68 -9.30 37.70
N ALA A 71 8.11 -9.59 36.47
CA ALA A 71 9.50 -9.49 36.05
C ALA A 71 10.02 -8.03 36.07
N GLN A 72 9.15 -7.05 35.78
CA GLN A 72 9.47 -5.62 35.90
C GLN A 72 9.38 -5.10 37.35
N GLY A 73 8.96 -5.93 38.30
CA GLY A 73 8.83 -5.55 39.72
C GLY A 73 7.59 -4.71 40.05
N THR A 74 6.60 -4.63 39.16
CA THR A 74 5.32 -3.96 39.38
C THR A 74 4.43 -4.82 40.30
N LYS A 75 4.17 -4.33 41.51
CA LYS A 75 3.49 -5.08 42.59
C LYS A 75 2.16 -4.50 43.04
N GLY A 76 1.80 -3.30 42.56
CA GLY A 76 0.52 -2.67 42.88
C GLY A 76 -0.66 -3.34 42.20
N PRO A 77 -1.86 -2.75 42.29
CA PRO A 77 -3.05 -3.23 41.59
C PRO A 77 -2.94 -3.00 40.07
N VAL A 78 -3.80 -3.69 39.32
CA VAL A 78 -4.04 -3.45 37.89
C VAL A 78 -5.39 -2.74 37.74
N PHE A 79 -5.39 -1.54 37.18
CA PHE A 79 -6.63 -0.88 36.74
C PHE A 79 -7.17 -1.57 35.49
N VAL A 80 -8.44 -1.95 35.47
CA VAL A 80 -9.06 -2.65 34.33
C VAL A 80 -10.28 -1.84 33.87
N GLY A 81 -10.21 -1.37 32.63
CA GLY A 81 -11.28 -0.59 32.00
C GLY A 81 -11.70 -1.21 30.67
N ALA A 82 -12.98 -1.13 30.35
CA ALA A 82 -13.56 -1.64 29.11
C ALA A 82 -14.40 -0.56 28.42
N ASP A 83 -14.40 -0.58 27.08
CA ASP A 83 -15.32 0.22 26.29
C ASP A 83 -16.66 -0.50 26.05
N THR A 84 -17.44 0.01 25.11
CA THR A 84 -18.79 -0.47 24.80
C THR A 84 -18.82 -1.62 23.79
N HIS A 85 -17.69 -2.11 23.26
CA HIS A 85 -17.62 -3.26 22.34
C HIS A 85 -18.21 -4.53 22.94
N ALA A 86 -18.98 -5.28 22.14
CA ALA A 86 -19.64 -6.51 22.59
C ALA A 86 -18.64 -7.54 23.17
N LEU A 87 -17.45 -7.62 22.58
CA LEU A 87 -16.37 -8.51 23.02
C LEU A 87 -15.59 -7.99 24.24
N SER A 88 -15.79 -6.73 24.66
CA SER A 88 -15.06 -6.15 25.79
C SER A 88 -15.51 -6.71 27.14
N ALA A 89 -16.82 -6.90 27.35
CA ALA A 89 -17.35 -7.51 28.56
C ALA A 89 -16.84 -8.94 28.83
N PRO A 90 -16.93 -9.91 27.88
CA PRO A 90 -16.39 -11.24 28.12
C PRO A 90 -14.85 -11.27 28.21
N ALA A 91 -14.14 -10.37 27.52
CA ALA A 91 -12.70 -10.19 27.68
C ALA A 91 -12.33 -9.68 29.08
N MET A 92 -13.10 -8.73 29.63
CA MET A 92 -12.91 -8.24 30.99
C MET A 92 -13.08 -9.35 32.01
N GLN A 93 -14.15 -10.14 31.89
CA GLN A 93 -14.38 -11.30 32.75
C GLN A 93 -13.20 -12.29 32.70
N THR A 94 -12.72 -12.61 31.49
CA THR A 94 -11.58 -13.52 31.29
C THR A 94 -10.30 -12.99 31.95
N ALA A 95 -10.02 -11.70 31.79
CA ALA A 95 -8.87 -11.05 32.39
C ALA A 95 -8.94 -11.08 33.92
N LEU A 96 -10.10 -10.75 34.50
CA LEU A 96 -10.30 -10.75 35.95
C LEU A 96 -10.10 -12.13 36.58
N GLU A 97 -10.54 -13.21 35.91
CA GLU A 97 -10.32 -14.58 36.37
C GLU A 97 -8.84 -14.94 36.44
N VAL A 98 -8.05 -14.51 35.46
CA VAL A 98 -6.60 -14.76 35.41
C VAL A 98 -5.85 -13.89 36.42
N LEU A 99 -6.21 -12.62 36.56
CA LEU A 99 -5.64 -11.72 37.56
C LEU A 99 -5.88 -12.25 38.98
N ALA A 100 -7.13 -12.63 39.28
CA ALA A 100 -7.51 -13.17 40.57
C ALA A 100 -6.73 -14.47 40.89
N ALA A 101 -6.61 -15.38 39.93
CA ALA A 101 -5.89 -16.65 40.10
C ALA A 101 -4.38 -16.48 40.33
N ASN A 102 -3.83 -15.35 39.91
CA ASN A 102 -2.44 -14.98 40.16
C ASN A 102 -2.26 -14.06 41.38
N GLY A 103 -3.33 -13.81 42.15
CA GLY A 103 -3.27 -12.96 43.34
C GLY A 103 -2.98 -11.49 43.04
N VAL A 104 -3.31 -11.02 41.83
CA VAL A 104 -3.16 -9.62 41.42
C VAL A 104 -4.49 -8.91 41.69
N SER A 105 -4.47 -7.86 42.52
CA SER A 105 -5.67 -7.03 42.75
C SER A 105 -6.03 -6.29 41.47
N ALA A 106 -7.30 -6.40 41.07
CA ALA A 106 -7.86 -5.68 39.95
C ALA A 106 -8.80 -4.58 40.46
N LEU A 107 -8.54 -3.35 40.04
CA LEU A 107 -9.40 -2.19 40.26
C LEU A 107 -10.32 -2.03 39.06
N ILE A 108 -11.63 -2.16 39.27
CA ILE A 108 -12.66 -2.01 38.22
C ILE A 108 -13.56 -0.82 38.51
N ASP A 109 -14.39 -0.40 37.56
CA ASP A 109 -15.27 0.74 37.78
C ASP A 109 -16.26 0.49 38.92
N ALA A 110 -16.39 1.48 39.82
CA ALA A 110 -17.23 1.39 41.00
C ALA A 110 -18.73 1.31 40.69
N ASN A 111 -19.14 1.71 39.49
CA ASN A 111 -20.53 1.75 39.04
C ASN A 111 -20.86 0.68 38.01
N ASP A 112 -19.94 -0.25 37.73
CA ASP A 112 -20.06 -1.23 36.63
C ASP A 112 -20.28 -0.53 35.26
N ASP A 113 -19.64 0.64 35.08
CA ASP A 113 -19.74 1.48 33.89
C ASP A 113 -18.51 1.31 32.97
N TYR A 114 -18.59 1.91 31.78
CA TYR A 114 -17.51 1.93 30.82
C TYR A 114 -16.40 2.88 31.25
N VAL A 115 -15.16 2.57 30.85
CA VAL A 115 -13.97 3.35 31.24
C VAL A 115 -13.21 3.80 30.00
N PRO A 116 -13.22 5.11 29.69
CA PRO A 116 -12.34 5.70 28.68
C PRO A 116 -10.87 5.38 28.92
N THR A 117 -10.10 5.15 27.85
CA THR A 117 -8.63 5.04 27.88
C THR A 117 -7.97 6.15 28.72
N PRO A 118 -8.29 7.45 28.53
CA PRO A 118 -7.69 8.51 29.33
C PRO A 118 -8.05 8.46 30.82
N ALA A 119 -9.25 8.01 31.19
CA ALA A 119 -9.64 7.89 32.59
C ALA A 119 -8.82 6.82 33.32
N LEU A 120 -8.51 5.72 32.64
CA LEU A 120 -7.60 4.69 33.15
C LEU A 120 -6.15 5.21 33.25
N SER A 121 -5.66 5.92 32.23
CA SER A 121 -4.33 6.56 32.25
C SER A 121 -4.19 7.52 33.44
N HIS A 122 -5.19 8.37 33.65
CA HIS A 122 -5.27 9.32 34.77
C HIS A 122 -5.25 8.61 36.12
N ALA A 123 -6.02 7.51 36.27
CA ALA A 123 -6.04 6.71 37.50
C ALA A 123 -4.66 6.13 37.85
N ILE A 124 -3.95 5.58 36.86
CA ILE A 124 -2.58 5.05 37.04
C ILE A 124 -1.64 6.16 37.52
N ILE A 125 -1.62 7.30 36.82
CA ILE A 125 -0.73 8.43 37.13
C ILE A 125 -1.03 8.98 38.53
N ARG A 126 -2.32 9.15 38.86
CA ARG A 126 -2.77 9.63 40.16
C ARG A 126 -2.35 8.67 41.27
N PHE A 127 -2.59 7.37 41.12
CA PHE A 127 -2.21 6.36 42.11
C PHE A 127 -0.68 6.32 42.30
N ASN A 128 0.07 6.34 41.21
CA ASN A 128 1.51 6.17 41.22
C ASN A 128 2.29 7.39 41.72
N ARG A 129 1.66 8.56 41.87
CA ARG A 129 2.27 9.74 42.47
C ARG A 129 2.70 9.47 43.91
N ASP A 130 1.80 8.86 44.70
CA ASP A 130 1.98 8.71 46.15
C ASP A 130 2.16 7.24 46.58
N ALA A 131 1.93 6.27 45.69
CA ALA A 131 2.04 4.85 46.01
C ALA A 131 3.49 4.32 46.05
N GLY A 132 3.79 3.53 47.10
CA GLY A 132 5.03 2.79 47.22
C GLY A 132 5.13 1.60 46.26
N ALA A 133 4.04 0.86 46.07
CA ALA A 133 3.93 -0.18 45.03
C ALA A 133 3.18 0.40 43.83
N LYS A 134 3.82 0.39 42.65
CA LYS A 134 3.24 1.00 41.45
C LYS A 134 2.13 0.13 40.86
N ALA A 135 1.04 0.78 40.46
CA ALA A 135 -0.04 0.21 39.67
C ALA A 135 0.25 0.34 38.17
N ASP A 136 -0.44 -0.47 37.38
CA ASP A 136 -0.46 -0.52 35.91
C ASP A 136 -1.92 -0.74 35.47
N GLY A 137 -2.19 -0.97 34.19
CA GLY A 137 -3.57 -1.19 33.75
C GLY A 137 -3.76 -1.90 32.43
N ILE A 138 -4.99 -2.37 32.21
CA ILE A 138 -5.47 -3.07 31.03
C ILE A 138 -6.66 -2.29 30.48
N VAL A 139 -6.58 -1.92 29.20
CA VAL A 139 -7.68 -1.26 28.49
C VAL A 139 -8.25 -2.23 27.46
N ILE A 140 -9.54 -2.52 27.57
CA ILE A 140 -10.24 -3.50 26.74
C ILE A 140 -11.08 -2.74 25.73
N THR A 141 -10.47 -2.50 24.57
CA THR A 141 -11.08 -1.74 23.48
C THR A 141 -10.32 -1.96 22.17
N PRO A 142 -11.02 -2.12 21.04
CA PRO A 142 -10.44 -2.01 19.71
C PRO A 142 -10.51 -0.58 19.14
N SER A 143 -10.81 0.44 19.96
CA SER A 143 -11.05 1.82 19.57
C SER A 143 -12.22 1.94 18.58
N HIS A 144 -12.06 2.60 17.44
CA HIS A 144 -13.13 2.76 16.43
C HIS A 144 -13.31 1.61 15.44
N ASN A 145 -12.71 0.45 15.70
CA ASN A 145 -12.93 -0.72 14.86
C ASN A 145 -14.43 -1.07 14.77
N PRO A 146 -14.85 -1.85 13.75
CA PRO A 146 -16.25 -2.20 13.59
C PRO A 146 -16.82 -3.00 14.77
N PRO A 147 -18.16 -3.00 14.97
CA PRO A 147 -18.85 -3.66 16.09
C PRO A 147 -18.48 -5.12 16.37
N ARG A 148 -17.99 -5.84 15.36
CA ARG A 148 -17.60 -7.25 15.46
C ARG A 148 -16.22 -7.48 16.08
N ASP A 149 -15.43 -6.43 16.30
CA ASP A 149 -14.04 -6.55 16.76
C ASP A 149 -13.95 -6.40 18.28
N GLY A 150 -12.90 -6.98 18.85
CA GLY A 150 -12.47 -6.80 20.23
C GLY A 150 -11.01 -6.34 20.26
N GLY A 151 -10.62 -5.71 21.37
CA GLY A 151 -9.24 -5.23 21.55
C GLY A 151 -8.79 -5.30 23.00
N PHE A 152 -7.49 -5.46 23.20
CA PHE A 152 -6.90 -5.66 24.52
C PHE A 152 -5.51 -5.02 24.59
N LYS A 153 -5.35 -3.98 25.39
CA LYS A 153 -4.13 -3.15 25.53
C LYS A 153 -3.59 -3.23 26.97
N TYR A 154 -2.31 -2.90 27.12
CA TYR A 154 -1.64 -2.81 28.43
C TYR A 154 -0.96 -1.45 28.57
N ASN A 155 -1.20 -0.78 29.70
CA ASN A 155 -0.58 0.47 30.09
C ASN A 155 0.32 0.22 31.31
N PRO A 156 1.67 0.29 31.17
CA PRO A 156 2.59 0.12 32.28
C PRO A 156 2.47 1.23 33.34
N PRO A 157 3.29 1.22 34.42
CA PRO A 157 3.19 2.19 35.51
C PRO A 157 3.30 3.68 35.15
N HIS A 158 3.80 4.00 33.96
CA HIS A 158 3.79 5.37 33.49
C HIS A 158 2.40 5.85 33.03
N GLY A 159 1.43 4.95 32.85
CA GLY A 159 0.02 5.25 32.55
C GLY A 159 -0.33 5.36 31.06
N GLY A 160 0.65 5.25 30.17
CA GLY A 160 0.49 5.37 28.71
C GLY A 160 0.61 4.02 28.01
N PRO A 161 0.51 3.97 26.67
CA PRO A 161 0.63 2.73 25.91
C PRO A 161 1.98 2.05 26.14
N ALA A 162 1.98 0.72 26.28
CA ALA A 162 3.21 -0.05 26.43
C ALA A 162 4.16 0.10 25.23
N ASP A 163 5.46 0.17 25.53
CA ASP A 163 6.52 0.20 24.54
C ASP A 163 6.78 -1.18 23.90
N SER A 164 7.53 -1.17 22.79
CA SER A 164 7.74 -2.35 21.95
C SER A 164 8.45 -3.51 22.66
N ASP A 165 9.25 -3.25 23.69
CA ASP A 165 9.88 -4.28 24.52
C ASP A 165 8.83 -5.07 25.32
N ALA A 166 7.89 -4.38 25.97
CA ALA A 166 6.79 -4.97 26.69
C ALA A 166 5.84 -5.71 25.73
N THR A 167 5.42 -5.06 24.65
CA THR A 167 4.39 -5.60 23.76
C THR A 167 4.89 -6.85 23.03
N THR A 168 6.16 -6.85 22.57
CA THR A 168 6.76 -8.03 21.92
C THR A 168 6.89 -9.19 22.90
N TRP A 169 7.37 -8.94 24.12
CA TRP A 169 7.49 -9.98 25.14
C TRP A 169 6.12 -10.60 25.48
N ILE A 170 5.09 -9.77 25.64
CA ILE A 170 3.72 -10.21 25.94
C ILE A 170 3.17 -11.05 24.78
N ALA A 171 3.36 -10.63 23.52
CA ALA A 171 2.92 -11.38 22.35
C ALA A 171 3.58 -12.76 22.28
N ASP A 172 4.91 -12.82 22.40
CA ASP A 172 5.67 -14.07 22.32
C ASP A 172 5.25 -15.04 23.43
N ARG A 173 5.10 -14.51 24.66
CA ARG A 173 4.69 -15.34 25.79
C ARG A 173 3.25 -15.84 25.66
N ALA A 174 2.33 -15.00 25.22
CA ALA A 174 0.95 -15.39 25.00
C ALA A 174 0.84 -16.49 23.92
N ASN A 175 1.53 -16.34 22.79
CA ASN A 175 1.56 -17.38 21.76
C ASN A 175 2.18 -18.69 22.26
N ALA A 176 3.23 -18.64 23.08
CA ALA A 176 3.81 -19.83 23.71
C ALA A 176 2.81 -20.54 24.64
N LEU A 177 2.06 -19.78 25.46
CA LEU A 177 1.02 -20.33 26.31
C LEU A 177 -0.09 -21.02 25.50
N ILE A 178 -0.52 -20.41 24.40
CA ILE A 178 -1.54 -20.99 23.50
C ILE A 178 -1.02 -22.29 22.86
N ALA A 179 0.23 -22.31 22.41
CA ALA A 179 0.85 -23.49 21.82
C ALA A 179 0.96 -24.66 22.81
N GLU A 180 1.08 -24.35 24.10
CA GLU A 180 1.06 -25.32 25.19
C GLU A 180 -0.37 -25.70 25.63
N GLY A 181 -1.40 -25.27 24.91
CA GLY A 181 -2.81 -25.52 25.22
C GLY A 181 -3.29 -24.75 26.46
N ASN A 182 -2.72 -23.56 26.71
CA ASN A 182 -2.99 -22.71 27.88
C ASN A 182 -2.81 -23.41 29.25
N ARG A 183 -2.08 -24.52 29.33
CA ARG A 183 -1.84 -25.25 30.59
C ARG A 183 -1.16 -24.41 31.67
N GLY A 184 -0.38 -23.39 31.28
CA GLY A 184 0.26 -22.45 32.19
C GLY A 184 -0.62 -21.29 32.66
N VAL A 185 -1.82 -21.13 32.08
CA VAL A 185 -2.75 -20.06 32.45
C VAL A 185 -3.53 -20.46 33.69
N LYS A 186 -3.44 -19.64 34.74
CA LYS A 186 -4.21 -19.85 35.97
C LYS A 186 -5.54 -19.10 35.85
N ARG A 187 -6.64 -19.75 36.23
CA ARG A 187 -7.98 -19.13 36.29
C ARG A 187 -8.68 -19.54 37.57
N GLN A 188 -9.48 -18.62 38.12
CA GLN A 188 -10.39 -18.90 39.21
C GLN A 188 -11.60 -17.98 39.09
N ALA A 189 -12.74 -18.38 39.66
CA ALA A 189 -13.91 -17.52 39.73
C ALA A 189 -13.58 -16.23 40.51
N VAL A 190 -14.03 -15.10 39.99
CA VAL A 190 -13.85 -13.79 40.63
C VAL A 190 -14.84 -13.69 41.79
N LEU A 191 -14.33 -13.69 43.03
CA LEU A 191 -15.17 -13.64 44.23
C LEU A 191 -15.40 -12.20 44.71
N LEU A 192 -14.39 -11.33 44.58
CA LEU A 192 -14.42 -9.91 44.96
C LEU A 192 -13.43 -9.13 44.08
N THR A 193 -13.86 -8.01 43.53
CA THR A 193 -13.02 -6.98 42.89
C THR A 193 -13.00 -5.72 43.74
N GLU A 194 -11.94 -4.92 43.63
CA GLU A 194 -11.85 -3.65 44.34
C GLU A 194 -12.44 -2.53 43.46
N PRO A 195 -13.48 -1.82 43.89
CA PRO A 195 -14.07 -0.74 43.09
C PRO A 195 -13.18 0.51 43.11
N TYR A 196 -13.07 1.17 41.95
CA TYR A 196 -12.46 2.49 41.79
C TYR A 196 -13.37 3.38 40.96
N ASP A 197 -13.67 4.59 41.46
CA ASP A 197 -14.54 5.54 40.76
C ASP A 197 -13.72 6.33 39.73
N TYR A 198 -13.50 5.74 38.55
CA TYR A 198 -12.77 6.40 37.47
C TYR A 198 -13.43 7.72 37.07
N ARG A 199 -14.76 7.69 36.97
CA ARG A 199 -15.55 8.80 36.45
C ARG A 199 -15.48 10.02 37.37
N LEU A 200 -15.75 9.86 38.66
CA LEU A 200 -15.69 10.98 39.60
C LEU A 200 -14.27 11.53 39.72
N HIS A 201 -13.25 10.67 39.82
CA HIS A 201 -11.87 11.12 39.97
C HIS A 201 -11.34 11.85 38.74
N TYR A 202 -11.67 11.38 37.54
CA TYR A 202 -11.32 12.06 36.30
C TYR A 202 -12.05 13.40 36.18
N VAL A 203 -13.38 13.40 36.33
CA VAL A 203 -14.20 14.60 36.16
C VAL A 203 -13.83 15.67 37.17
N ALA A 204 -13.68 15.33 38.46
CA ALA A 204 -13.35 16.33 39.48
C ALA A 204 -11.98 17.00 39.28
N ASP A 205 -11.03 16.31 38.64
CA ASP A 205 -9.66 16.82 38.44
C ASP A 205 -9.52 17.67 37.16
N LEU A 206 -10.52 17.73 36.27
CA LEU A 206 -10.44 18.48 34.99
C LEU A 206 -10.13 19.97 35.19
N ALA A 207 -10.60 20.58 36.28
CA ALA A 207 -10.28 21.97 36.63
C ALA A 207 -8.78 22.23 36.90
N SER A 208 -7.97 21.18 37.13
CA SER A 208 -6.52 21.30 37.26
C SER A 208 -5.80 21.54 35.92
N ILE A 209 -6.47 21.27 34.80
CA ILE A 209 -5.90 21.35 33.45
C ILE A 209 -6.64 22.33 32.52
N LEU A 210 -7.95 22.54 32.72
CA LEU A 210 -8.81 23.37 31.88
C LEU A 210 -9.44 24.56 32.63
N ASP A 211 -9.84 25.60 31.88
CA ASP A 211 -10.59 26.78 32.37
C ASP A 211 -12.10 26.58 32.33
N LEU A 212 -12.61 25.60 33.08
CA LEU A 212 -14.04 25.29 33.04
C LEU A 212 -14.90 26.37 33.69
N GLU A 213 -14.32 27.24 34.52
CA GLU A 213 -15.02 28.41 35.05
C GLU A 213 -15.33 29.44 33.96
N THR A 214 -14.36 29.74 33.08
CA THR A 214 -14.58 30.64 31.95
C THR A 214 -15.54 30.03 30.93
N VAL A 215 -15.44 28.72 30.67
CA VAL A 215 -16.40 27.99 29.81
C VAL A 215 -17.82 28.14 30.36
N ARG A 216 -18.02 27.88 31.66
CA ARG A 216 -19.32 28.07 32.33
C ARG A 216 -19.82 29.51 32.22
N GLY A 217 -18.95 30.49 32.47
CA GLY A 217 -19.29 31.91 32.45
C GLY A 217 -19.63 32.45 31.05
N SER A 218 -19.14 31.81 29.99
CA SER A 218 -19.40 32.19 28.60
C SER A 218 -20.83 31.88 28.13
N GLY A 219 -21.49 30.90 28.76
CA GLY A 219 -22.83 30.44 28.35
C GLY A 219 -22.86 29.73 26.99
N LEU A 220 -21.72 29.19 26.53
CA LEU A 220 -21.65 28.40 25.30
C LEU A 220 -22.56 27.16 25.39
N ARG A 221 -23.36 26.95 24.36
CA ARG A 221 -24.12 25.70 24.18
C ARG A 221 -23.22 24.65 23.57
N ILE A 222 -22.89 23.63 24.34
CA ILE A 222 -21.96 22.56 23.96
C ILE A 222 -22.76 21.29 23.69
N GLY A 223 -22.54 20.67 22.54
CA GLY A 223 -22.99 19.32 22.26
C GLY A 223 -21.82 18.33 22.38
N ALA A 224 -22.03 17.22 23.08
CA ALA A 224 -21.10 16.10 23.10
C ALA A 224 -21.79 14.83 22.62
N ASP A 225 -21.36 14.31 21.46
CA ASP A 225 -21.81 13.01 20.96
C ASP A 225 -20.76 11.93 21.32
N PRO A 226 -21.07 11.00 22.22
CA PRO A 226 -20.13 9.95 22.59
C PRO A 226 -19.99 8.87 21.51
N LEU A 227 -20.76 8.93 20.40
CA LEU A 227 -20.84 7.89 19.37
C LEU A 227 -21.12 6.48 19.95
N GLY A 228 -21.83 6.43 21.07
CA GLY A 228 -22.08 5.23 21.87
C GLY A 228 -20.84 4.60 22.52
N GLY A 229 -19.78 5.39 22.71
CA GLY A 229 -18.55 5.01 23.39
C GLY A 229 -18.59 5.19 24.91
N ALA A 230 -17.44 4.93 25.54
CA ALA A 230 -17.26 4.92 26.99
C ALA A 230 -17.39 6.31 27.65
N SER A 231 -17.38 7.40 26.89
CA SER A 231 -17.48 8.77 27.42
C SER A 231 -18.90 9.22 27.74
N VAL A 232 -19.93 8.43 27.40
CA VAL A 232 -21.35 8.84 27.52
C VAL A 232 -21.72 9.38 28.90
N ASN A 233 -21.38 8.66 29.97
CA ASN A 233 -21.71 9.06 31.33
C ASN A 233 -20.68 10.06 31.91
N TYR A 234 -19.48 10.11 31.34
CA TYR A 234 -18.49 11.13 31.67
C TYR A 234 -18.99 12.51 31.23
N TRP A 235 -19.52 12.62 30.01
CA TRP A 235 -20.11 13.88 29.53
C TRP A 235 -21.28 14.35 30.38
N ALA A 236 -22.16 13.43 30.79
CA ALA A 236 -23.26 13.75 31.70
C ALA A 236 -22.75 14.29 33.04
N LEU A 237 -21.76 13.64 33.66
CA LEU A 237 -21.20 14.09 34.93
C LEU A 237 -20.41 15.40 34.78
N ILE A 238 -19.72 15.63 33.67
CA ILE A 238 -19.01 16.89 33.38
C ILE A 238 -20.02 18.05 33.34
N ALA A 239 -21.15 17.87 32.63
CA ALA A 239 -22.20 18.87 32.57
C ALA A 239 -22.73 19.22 33.96
N GLU A 240 -23.05 18.20 34.77
CA GLU A 240 -23.57 18.38 36.13
C GLU A 240 -22.54 19.01 37.08
N HIS A 241 -21.34 18.44 37.16
CA HIS A 241 -20.32 18.81 38.13
C HIS A 241 -19.82 20.25 37.94
N TYR A 242 -19.67 20.66 36.68
CA TYR A 242 -19.19 22.01 36.35
C TYR A 242 -20.32 22.99 35.99
N GLY A 243 -21.58 22.54 35.95
CA GLY A 243 -22.73 23.37 35.61
C GLY A 243 -22.62 23.99 34.21
N LEU A 244 -22.11 23.23 33.24
CA LEU A 244 -21.96 23.67 31.85
C LEU A 244 -23.29 23.51 31.11
N ASP A 245 -23.57 24.39 30.15
CA ASP A 245 -24.66 24.19 29.18
C ASP A 245 -24.22 23.16 28.12
N LEU A 246 -24.04 21.92 28.59
CA LEU A 246 -23.54 20.79 27.83
C LEU A 246 -24.64 19.73 27.70
N THR A 247 -24.96 19.37 26.46
CA THR A 247 -25.94 18.32 26.14
C THR A 247 -25.22 17.08 25.61
N VAL A 248 -25.49 15.92 26.23
CA VAL A 248 -25.13 14.63 25.63
C VAL A 248 -26.08 14.35 24.46
N VAL A 249 -25.57 14.47 23.24
CA VAL A 249 -26.35 14.54 21.99
C VAL A 249 -27.01 13.20 21.66
N ASN A 250 -26.27 12.11 21.90
CA ASN A 250 -26.74 10.74 21.80
C ASN A 250 -26.38 9.96 23.08
N PRO A 251 -27.31 9.84 24.05
CA PRO A 251 -27.04 9.14 25.30
C PRO A 251 -27.18 7.61 25.18
N SER A 252 -27.51 7.07 24.00
CA SER A 252 -27.76 5.64 23.82
C SER A 252 -26.45 4.87 23.64
N VAL A 253 -26.35 3.72 24.29
CA VAL A 253 -25.26 2.73 24.07
C VAL A 253 -25.90 1.44 23.58
N ASP A 254 -25.45 0.97 22.42
CA ASP A 254 -25.88 -0.28 21.81
C ASP A 254 -24.66 -0.94 21.16
N PRO A 255 -24.27 -2.17 21.57
CA PRO A 255 -23.13 -2.88 21.01
C PRO A 255 -23.34 -3.39 19.58
N GLN A 256 -24.42 -3.02 18.88
CA GLN A 256 -24.54 -3.14 17.43
C GLN A 256 -24.26 -1.83 16.69
N TRP A 257 -24.23 -0.68 17.38
CA TRP A 257 -24.05 0.66 16.81
C TRP A 257 -25.01 1.00 15.66
N GLY A 258 -26.24 0.49 15.70
CA GLY A 258 -27.23 0.71 14.63
C GLY A 258 -27.66 2.17 14.45
N PHE A 259 -27.33 3.04 15.40
CA PHE A 259 -27.57 4.50 15.31
C PHE A 259 -26.49 5.25 14.51
N MET A 260 -25.35 4.62 14.21
CA MET A 260 -24.26 5.25 13.48
C MET A 260 -24.59 5.44 12.00
N THR A 261 -23.97 6.44 11.38
CA THR A 261 -23.85 6.50 9.92
C THR A 261 -22.66 5.67 9.45
N LEU A 262 -22.77 5.05 8.27
CA LEU A 262 -21.72 4.23 7.69
C LEU A 262 -20.51 5.10 7.32
N ASP A 263 -19.31 4.58 7.55
CA ASP A 263 -18.06 5.24 7.22
C ASP A 263 -17.76 5.19 5.70
N TRP A 264 -16.64 5.78 5.27
CA TRP A 264 -16.22 5.86 3.87
C TRP A 264 -16.11 4.50 3.16
N ASP A 265 -15.85 3.41 3.90
CA ASP A 265 -15.80 2.02 3.42
C ASP A 265 -17.12 1.26 3.61
N GLU A 266 -18.20 1.98 3.90
CA GLU A 266 -19.55 1.47 4.18
C GLU A 266 -19.65 0.56 5.41
N LYS A 267 -18.64 0.55 6.28
CA LYS A 267 -18.69 -0.15 7.57
C LYS A 267 -19.16 0.78 8.68
N ILE A 268 -19.74 0.20 9.72
CA ILE A 268 -19.98 0.92 10.97
C ILE A 268 -18.63 1.11 11.68
N ARG A 269 -18.22 2.36 11.89
CA ARG A 269 -17.01 2.74 12.65
C ARG A 269 -17.30 4.00 13.46
N MET A 270 -16.84 4.02 14.71
CA MET A 270 -17.02 5.13 15.63
C MET A 270 -15.83 6.08 15.50
N ASP A 271 -15.54 6.53 14.27
CA ASP A 271 -14.41 7.42 14.00
C ASP A 271 -14.84 8.89 14.10
N PRO A 272 -14.46 9.63 15.15
CA PRO A 272 -14.89 11.01 15.37
C PRO A 272 -14.22 11.99 14.40
N SER A 273 -13.24 11.52 13.61
CA SER A 273 -12.55 12.33 12.59
C SER A 273 -13.08 12.08 11.17
N SER A 274 -13.93 11.08 10.97
CA SER A 274 -14.50 10.78 9.66
C SER A 274 -15.73 11.64 9.37
N PRO A 275 -15.78 12.38 8.25
CA PRO A 275 -16.98 13.09 7.81
C PRO A 275 -18.19 12.16 7.58
N SER A 276 -17.94 10.91 7.19
CA SER A 276 -19.00 9.92 6.94
C SER A 276 -19.57 9.35 8.23
N ALA A 277 -18.73 8.96 9.19
CA ALA A 277 -19.18 8.46 10.49
C ALA A 277 -19.82 9.58 11.35
N MET A 278 -19.34 10.82 11.21
CA MET A 278 -19.86 11.99 11.92
C MET A 278 -21.03 12.67 11.20
N ALA A 279 -21.57 12.11 10.10
CA ALA A 279 -22.57 12.79 9.27
C ALA A 279 -23.83 13.19 10.06
N SER A 280 -24.31 12.33 10.97
CA SER A 280 -25.45 12.62 11.85
C SER A 280 -25.13 13.74 12.85
N VAL A 281 -23.91 13.79 13.37
CA VAL A 281 -23.42 14.83 14.28
C VAL A 281 -23.31 16.17 13.54
N VAL A 282 -22.66 16.19 12.37
CA VAL A 282 -22.47 17.40 11.54
C VAL A 282 -23.79 17.99 11.05
N ALA A 283 -24.83 17.16 10.85
CA ALA A 283 -26.18 17.63 10.54
C ALA A 283 -26.76 18.53 11.65
N ARG A 284 -26.33 18.35 12.89
CA ARG A 284 -26.75 19.11 14.08
C ARG A 284 -25.80 20.25 14.46
N ARG A 285 -24.80 20.57 13.63
CA ARG A 285 -23.77 21.58 13.94
C ARG A 285 -24.32 22.98 14.30
N ASN A 286 -25.53 23.33 13.85
CA ASN A 286 -26.15 24.63 14.11
C ASN A 286 -26.99 24.65 15.40
N ASP A 287 -27.18 23.51 16.05
CA ASP A 287 -27.92 23.41 17.32
C ASP A 287 -27.07 23.94 18.50
N PHE A 288 -25.74 23.90 18.35
CA PHE A 288 -24.75 24.18 19.37
C PHE A 288 -23.72 25.21 18.87
N ASP A 289 -23.06 25.89 19.80
CA ASP A 289 -21.96 26.80 19.47
C ASP A 289 -20.64 26.03 19.26
N LEU A 290 -20.55 24.84 19.88
CA LEU A 290 -19.52 23.84 19.67
C LEU A 290 -20.13 22.44 19.82
N LEU A 291 -19.86 21.54 18.88
CA LEU A 291 -20.31 20.15 18.93
C LEU A 291 -19.08 19.23 18.82
N THR A 292 -19.08 18.14 19.57
CA THR A 292 -17.92 17.25 19.67
C THR A 292 -18.30 15.78 19.48
N GLY A 293 -17.32 14.98 19.08
CA GLY A 293 -17.43 13.52 18.95
C GLY A 293 -16.26 12.81 19.62
N ASN A 294 -16.48 11.64 20.19
CA ASN A 294 -15.41 10.75 20.66
C ASN A 294 -15.57 9.35 20.06
N ASP A 295 -14.47 8.63 19.89
CA ASP A 295 -14.52 7.21 19.58
C ASP A 295 -14.89 6.35 20.79
N ALA A 296 -14.98 5.02 20.58
CA ALA A 296 -15.46 4.08 21.58
C ALA A 296 -14.68 4.13 22.90
N ASP A 297 -13.36 4.33 22.86
CA ASP A 297 -12.51 4.47 24.04
C ASP A 297 -12.17 5.91 24.43
N ALA A 298 -12.72 6.87 23.70
CA ALA A 298 -12.60 8.32 23.90
C ALA A 298 -11.16 8.83 24.06
N ASP A 299 -10.21 8.17 23.38
CA ASP A 299 -8.84 8.63 23.24
C ASP A 299 -8.68 9.60 22.05
N ARG A 300 -9.70 9.68 21.17
CA ARG A 300 -9.76 10.62 20.04
C ARG A 300 -10.95 11.57 20.09
N HIS A 301 -10.83 12.66 19.35
CA HIS A 301 -11.78 13.76 19.34
C HIS A 301 -12.20 14.17 17.93
N GLY A 302 -13.44 14.62 17.79
CA GLY A 302 -13.98 15.30 16.63
C GLY A 302 -14.49 16.66 17.05
N ILE A 303 -14.09 17.72 16.36
CA ILE A 303 -14.52 19.09 16.66
C ILE A 303 -15.40 19.60 15.53
N VAL A 304 -16.64 19.95 15.84
CA VAL A 304 -17.63 20.45 14.90
C VAL A 304 -18.03 21.86 15.29
N THR A 305 -17.89 22.81 14.37
CA THR A 305 -18.30 24.19 14.56
C THR A 305 -19.40 24.57 13.56
N PRO A 306 -20.29 25.53 13.89
CA PRO A 306 -21.31 25.99 12.95
C PRO A 306 -20.71 26.53 11.64
N ASP A 307 -19.58 27.23 11.73
CA ASP A 307 -18.92 27.91 10.61
C ASP A 307 -17.97 27.01 9.81
N GLY A 308 -17.41 25.96 10.42
CA GLY A 308 -16.42 25.08 9.79
C GLY A 308 -16.89 23.65 9.51
N GLY A 309 -18.03 23.22 10.06
CA GLY A 309 -18.41 21.81 10.05
C GLY A 309 -17.44 20.98 10.89
N LEU A 310 -17.20 19.71 10.51
CA LEU A 310 -16.17 18.88 11.14
C LEU A 310 -14.78 19.39 10.76
N MET A 311 -13.99 19.78 11.75
CA MET A 311 -12.62 20.22 11.55
C MET A 311 -11.72 19.03 11.21
N ASN A 312 -10.80 19.25 10.26
CA ASN A 312 -9.67 18.34 10.07
C ASN A 312 -8.83 18.29 11.37
N PRO A 313 -8.43 17.11 11.85
CA PRO A 313 -7.66 16.99 13.08
C PRO A 313 -6.39 17.83 13.11
N ASN A 314 -5.63 17.88 12.01
CA ASN A 314 -4.42 18.70 11.92
C ASN A 314 -4.71 20.19 12.16
N HIS A 315 -5.86 20.67 11.68
CA HIS A 315 -6.25 22.07 11.84
C HIS A 315 -6.49 22.39 13.31
N TYR A 316 -7.21 21.49 14.00
CA TYR A 316 -7.49 21.68 15.41
C TYR A 316 -6.23 21.55 16.28
N LEU A 317 -5.34 20.61 15.99
CA LEU A 317 -4.06 20.48 16.70
C LEU A 317 -3.24 21.77 16.61
N ALA A 318 -3.13 22.40 15.44
CA ALA A 318 -2.39 23.65 15.28
C ALA A 318 -2.98 24.79 16.14
N VAL A 319 -4.32 24.91 16.18
CA VAL A 319 -5.02 25.90 17.01
C VAL A 319 -4.84 25.60 18.50
N ALA A 320 -5.00 24.33 18.90
CA ALA A 320 -4.83 23.90 20.29
C ALA A 320 -3.42 24.20 20.79
N ILE A 321 -2.39 23.94 19.97
CA ILE A 321 -0.99 24.24 20.29
C ILE A 321 -0.78 25.75 20.45
N GLU A 322 -1.22 26.57 19.49
CA GLU A 322 -1.06 28.03 19.59
C GLU A 322 -1.73 28.58 20.84
N TYR A 323 -2.95 28.14 21.11
CA TYR A 323 -3.71 28.54 22.28
C TYR A 323 -3.00 28.14 23.58
N LEU A 324 -2.68 26.85 23.75
CA LEU A 324 -2.10 26.34 24.99
C LEU A 324 -0.79 27.03 25.34
N TYR A 325 0.14 27.18 24.39
CA TYR A 325 1.45 27.78 24.63
C TYR A 325 1.40 29.30 24.88
N THR A 326 0.30 29.96 24.54
CA THR A 326 0.07 31.38 24.83
C THR A 326 -0.78 31.60 26.10
N HIS A 327 -1.49 30.58 26.57
CA HIS A 327 -2.43 30.65 27.72
C HIS A 327 -2.05 29.73 28.88
N ARG A 328 -0.82 29.23 28.92
CA ARG A 328 -0.26 28.43 30.02
C ARG A 328 1.08 29.02 30.47
N PRO A 329 1.08 30.15 31.18
CA PRO A 329 2.31 30.87 31.55
C PRO A 329 3.21 30.11 32.52
N ASP A 330 2.65 29.16 33.28
CA ASP A 330 3.36 28.36 34.26
C ASP A 330 4.09 27.15 33.65
N TRP A 331 3.87 26.87 32.36
CA TRP A 331 4.61 25.83 31.66
C TRP A 331 6.08 26.20 31.51
N ARG A 332 6.93 25.18 31.52
CA ARG A 332 8.37 25.36 31.37
C ARG A 332 8.69 26.17 30.09
N PRO A 333 9.62 27.13 30.15
CA PRO A 333 10.05 27.87 28.96
C PRO A 333 10.66 26.99 27.86
N ASP A 334 11.21 25.83 28.23
CA ASP A 334 11.83 24.86 27.32
C ASP A 334 10.93 23.67 26.96
N ALA A 335 9.66 23.65 27.41
CA ALA A 335 8.72 22.61 27.03
C ALA A 335 8.51 22.59 25.50
N ALA A 336 8.72 21.41 24.91
CA ALA A 336 8.66 21.19 23.48
C ALA A 336 7.25 20.79 23.00
N ILE A 337 6.97 21.06 21.73
CA ILE A 337 5.75 20.65 21.04
C ILE A 337 6.00 19.29 20.40
N GLY A 338 5.35 18.25 20.91
CA GLY A 338 5.37 16.90 20.35
C GLY A 338 4.38 16.75 19.19
N LYS A 339 4.88 16.25 18.07
CA LYS A 339 4.12 16.05 16.83
C LYS A 339 4.62 14.79 16.12
N THR A 340 3.73 14.00 15.52
CA THR A 340 4.18 12.92 14.62
C THR A 340 4.62 13.47 13.26
N LEU A 341 5.56 12.81 12.59
CA LEU A 341 6.10 13.29 11.32
C LEU A 341 5.09 13.43 10.18
N VAL A 342 3.92 12.81 10.30
CA VAL A 342 2.86 12.84 9.29
C VAL A 342 1.76 13.85 9.64
N SER A 343 1.87 14.55 10.77
CA SER A 343 0.99 15.69 11.05
C SER A 343 1.40 16.92 10.23
N SER A 344 0.48 17.87 10.09
CA SER A 344 0.64 19.05 9.22
C SER A 344 1.85 19.91 9.56
N THR A 345 2.52 20.43 8.54
CA THR A 345 3.58 21.46 8.66
C THR A 345 3.06 22.79 9.21
N MET A 346 1.73 23.02 9.24
CA MET A 346 1.16 24.15 9.97
C MET A 346 1.59 24.17 11.44
N ILE A 347 1.75 23.00 12.06
CA ILE A 347 2.23 22.88 13.44
C ILE A 347 3.67 23.40 13.57
N ASP A 348 4.50 23.20 12.55
CA ASP A 348 5.89 23.63 12.50
C ASP A 348 5.96 25.16 12.46
N HIS A 349 5.12 25.79 11.62
CA HIS A 349 5.00 27.25 11.56
C HIS A 349 4.49 27.86 12.87
N VAL A 350 3.49 27.21 13.50
CA VAL A 350 3.02 27.63 14.83
C VAL A 350 4.15 27.51 15.86
N ALA A 351 4.86 26.39 15.92
CA ALA A 351 5.97 26.16 16.84
C ALA A 351 7.08 27.22 16.66
N GLU A 352 7.46 27.52 15.42
CA GLU A 352 8.44 28.55 15.09
C GLU A 352 7.97 29.94 15.55
N SER A 353 6.71 30.30 15.29
CA SER A 353 6.15 31.59 15.69
C SER A 353 6.08 31.79 17.21
N LEU A 354 5.97 30.69 17.96
CA LEU A 354 6.00 30.69 19.42
C LEU A 354 7.43 30.63 20.00
N GLY A 355 8.44 30.44 19.15
CA GLY A 355 9.82 30.21 19.56
C GLY A 355 10.00 28.90 20.35
N ARG A 356 9.19 27.89 20.07
CA ARG A 356 9.19 26.60 20.78
C ARG A 356 9.87 25.52 19.96
N ARG A 357 10.55 24.61 20.65
CA ARG A 357 11.21 23.46 20.02
C ARG A 357 10.16 22.44 19.56
N LEU A 358 10.22 22.05 18.29
CA LEU A 358 9.43 20.93 17.77
C LEU A 358 10.11 19.60 18.07
N TRP A 359 9.37 18.65 18.63
CA TRP A 359 9.77 17.27 18.89
C TRP A 359 9.03 16.36 17.91
N GLU A 360 9.52 16.33 16.67
CA GLU A 360 8.95 15.49 15.61
C GLU A 360 9.39 14.02 15.76
N VAL A 361 8.42 13.11 15.92
CA VAL A 361 8.65 11.70 16.23
C VAL A 361 7.97 10.76 15.20
N PRO A 362 8.29 9.46 15.16
CA PRO A 362 7.54 8.50 14.35
C PRO A 362 6.06 8.46 14.74
N VAL A 363 5.23 7.86 13.88
CA VAL A 363 3.82 7.62 14.23
C VAL A 363 3.73 6.70 15.45
N GLY A 364 2.84 7.03 16.38
CA GLY A 364 2.62 6.30 17.63
C GLY A 364 2.75 7.21 18.85
N PHE A 365 1.67 7.35 19.62
CA PHE A 365 1.62 8.21 20.80
C PHE A 365 2.67 7.90 21.89
N LYS A 366 3.17 6.66 21.94
CA LYS A 366 4.19 6.21 22.90
C LYS A 366 5.42 7.13 22.96
N TRP A 367 5.77 7.78 21.85
CA TRP A 367 6.93 8.67 21.76
C TRP A 367 6.79 9.97 22.55
N PHE A 368 5.59 10.32 23.01
CA PHE A 368 5.33 11.48 23.85
C PHE A 368 5.30 11.15 25.34
N VAL A 369 5.14 9.88 25.71
CA VAL A 369 4.92 9.42 27.09
C VAL A 369 5.98 9.96 28.04
N SER A 370 7.28 9.75 27.75
CA SER A 370 8.36 10.20 28.64
C SER A 370 8.39 11.72 28.81
N GLY A 371 8.14 12.46 27.73
CA GLY A 371 8.16 13.92 27.75
C GLY A 371 6.94 14.54 28.45
N LEU A 372 5.78 13.89 28.39
CA LEU A 372 4.59 14.28 29.15
C LEU A 372 4.79 14.04 30.65
N ILE A 373 5.49 12.96 31.04
CA ILE A 373 5.77 12.61 32.44
C ILE A 373 6.67 13.64 33.10
N ASP A 374 7.78 14.01 32.46
CA ASP A 374 8.76 14.93 33.01
C ASP A 374 8.50 16.41 32.67
N GLY A 375 7.46 16.68 31.87
CA GLY A 375 7.05 18.01 31.43
C GLY A 375 8.00 18.66 30.40
N SER A 376 8.95 17.90 29.83
CA SER A 376 9.82 18.38 28.73
C SER A 376 9.09 18.49 27.40
N VAL A 377 7.95 17.80 27.27
CA VAL A 377 6.99 17.95 26.16
C VAL A 377 5.63 18.28 26.78
N ALA A 378 5.12 19.49 26.57
CA ALA A 378 3.86 19.91 27.19
C ALA A 378 2.62 19.51 26.38
N PHE A 379 2.78 19.20 25.09
CA PHE A 379 1.71 18.77 24.20
C PHE A 379 2.25 17.67 23.28
N GLY A 380 1.52 16.57 23.11
CA GLY A 380 1.81 15.54 22.12
C GLY A 380 0.55 15.23 21.30
N GLY A 381 0.67 15.23 19.96
CA GLY A 381 -0.48 15.02 19.07
C GLY A 381 -0.17 14.19 17.82
N GLU A 382 -1.15 13.42 17.39
CA GLU A 382 -1.18 12.62 16.17
C GLU A 382 -2.26 13.17 15.22
N GLU A 383 -1.99 13.16 13.92
CA GLU A 383 -2.91 13.58 12.85
C GLU A 383 -4.21 12.76 12.82
N SER A 384 -4.20 11.59 13.44
CA SER A 384 -5.36 10.71 13.61
C SER A 384 -6.32 11.18 14.72
N ALA A 385 -6.37 12.48 15.03
CA ALA A 385 -7.25 13.09 16.03
C ALA A 385 -7.04 12.63 17.48
N GLY A 386 -5.81 12.30 17.85
CA GLY A 386 -5.44 11.90 19.20
C GLY A 386 -4.35 12.79 19.78
N ALA A 387 -4.54 13.33 20.98
CA ALA A 387 -3.54 14.16 21.65
C ALA A 387 -3.70 14.12 23.18
N SER A 388 -2.69 14.61 23.89
CA SER A 388 -2.78 14.97 25.31
C SER A 388 -1.80 16.11 25.62
N PHE A 389 -2.02 16.78 26.74
CA PHE A 389 -1.16 17.84 27.24
C PHE A 389 -1.06 17.83 28.76
N VAL A 390 -0.03 18.48 29.29
CA VAL A 390 0.21 18.55 30.73
C VAL A 390 -0.78 19.48 31.43
N ARG A 391 -0.94 19.33 32.74
CA ARG A 391 -1.73 20.23 33.59
C ARG A 391 -1.22 21.67 33.51
N ARG A 392 -2.00 22.61 34.06
CA ARG A 392 -1.59 24.02 34.15
C ARG A 392 -0.25 24.20 34.87
N ASP A 393 0.03 23.38 35.88
CA ASP A 393 1.29 23.36 36.63
C ASP A 393 2.46 22.63 35.93
N GLY A 394 2.24 22.13 34.71
CA GLY A 394 3.24 21.38 33.94
C GLY A 394 3.36 19.90 34.30
N SER A 395 2.57 19.38 35.24
CA SER A 395 2.59 17.95 35.60
C SER A 395 1.75 17.08 34.67
N ALA A 396 2.09 15.79 34.53
CA ALA A 396 1.42 14.86 33.63
C ALA A 396 -0.05 14.60 34.00
N TRP A 397 -1.00 14.94 33.12
CA TRP A 397 -2.43 14.65 33.28
C TRP A 397 -2.76 13.20 32.96
N THR A 398 -2.64 12.87 31.67
CA THR A 398 -2.64 11.53 31.08
C THR A 398 -1.38 11.38 30.24
N THR A 399 -0.91 10.16 30.08
CA THR A 399 0.19 9.82 29.15
C THR A 399 -0.29 8.90 28.04
N ASP A 400 -1.60 8.69 27.97
CA ASP A 400 -2.30 8.21 26.79
C ASP A 400 -3.07 9.38 26.17
N LYS A 401 -3.67 9.17 25.00
CA LYS A 401 -4.48 10.19 24.34
C LYS A 401 -5.78 10.44 25.10
N ASP A 402 -6.29 11.66 25.01
CA ASP A 402 -7.46 12.11 25.74
C ASP A 402 -8.42 12.92 24.88
N GLY A 403 -9.42 12.25 24.31
CA GLY A 403 -10.41 12.87 23.44
C GLY A 403 -11.38 13.80 24.19
N ILE A 404 -11.68 13.52 25.46
CA ILE A 404 -12.57 14.33 26.29
C ILE A 404 -11.88 15.66 26.61
N LEU A 405 -10.61 15.60 27.02
CA LEU A 405 -9.78 16.77 27.31
C LEU A 405 -9.69 17.69 26.09
N LEU A 406 -9.41 17.13 24.91
CA LEU A 406 -9.27 17.93 23.68
C LEU A 406 -10.62 18.51 23.22
N ALA A 407 -11.74 17.82 23.43
CA ALA A 407 -13.07 18.35 23.17
C ALA A 407 -13.42 19.54 24.10
N LEU A 408 -13.12 19.43 25.39
CA LEU A 408 -13.31 20.53 26.35
C LEU A 408 -12.34 21.70 26.11
N LEU A 409 -11.12 21.45 25.64
CA LEU A 409 -10.19 22.50 25.25
C LEU A 409 -10.78 23.38 24.13
N ALA A 410 -11.54 22.80 23.19
CA ALA A 410 -12.19 23.59 22.14
C ALA A 410 -13.25 24.54 22.73
N ALA A 411 -13.94 24.12 23.79
CA ALA A 411 -14.86 24.96 24.53
C ALA A 411 -14.11 26.08 25.27
N GLU A 412 -12.99 25.76 25.92
CA GLU A 412 -12.12 26.76 26.58
C GLU A 412 -11.60 27.80 25.57
N ILE A 413 -11.07 27.35 24.43
CA ILE A 413 -10.62 28.22 23.34
C ILE A 413 -11.73 29.16 22.90
N THR A 414 -12.94 28.63 22.67
CA THR A 414 -14.08 29.43 22.20
C THR A 414 -14.52 30.43 23.26
N ALA A 415 -14.57 30.01 24.54
CA ALA A 415 -14.99 30.86 25.64
C ALA A 415 -14.00 32.01 25.92
N VAL A 416 -12.70 31.71 25.89
CA VAL A 416 -11.64 32.67 26.20
C VAL A 416 -11.38 33.64 25.04
N THR A 417 -11.38 33.15 23.81
CA THR A 417 -11.03 33.98 22.64
C THR A 417 -12.25 34.62 21.97
N GLY A 418 -13.46 34.14 22.26
CA GLY A 418 -14.69 34.52 21.55
C GLY A 418 -14.75 34.06 20.10
N SER A 419 -13.83 33.19 19.66
CA SER A 419 -13.73 32.68 18.30
C SER A 419 -13.71 31.15 18.29
N THR A 420 -14.43 30.55 17.35
CA THR A 420 -14.41 29.09 17.16
C THR A 420 -13.02 28.64 16.69
N PRO A 421 -12.60 27.40 17.00
CA PRO A 421 -11.30 26.90 16.54
C PRO A 421 -11.15 26.90 15.02
N SER A 422 -12.24 26.72 14.26
CA SER A 422 -12.24 26.85 12.79
C SER A 422 -11.88 28.25 12.30
N ARG A 423 -12.38 29.30 12.96
CA ARG A 423 -12.01 30.70 12.65
C ARG A 423 -10.56 31.00 13.01
N LEU A 424 -10.09 30.50 14.15
CA LEU A 424 -8.69 30.66 14.54
C LEU A 424 -7.76 29.96 13.54
N TYR A 425 -8.14 28.77 13.06
CA TYR A 425 -7.40 28.10 11.99
C TYR A 425 -7.40 28.91 10.69
N ALA A 426 -8.52 29.53 10.31
CA ALA A 426 -8.54 30.43 9.16
C ALA A 426 -7.50 31.57 9.31
N GLY A 427 -7.38 32.15 10.51
CA GLY A 427 -6.33 33.13 10.82
C GLY A 427 -4.90 32.57 10.70
N LEU A 428 -4.67 31.30 11.08
CA LEU A 428 -3.39 30.63 10.84
C LEU A 428 -3.10 30.50 9.34
N THR A 429 -4.11 30.15 8.54
CA THR A 429 -3.94 30.04 7.08
C THR A 429 -3.69 31.38 6.40
N GLU A 430 -4.21 32.49 6.94
CA GLU A 430 -3.88 33.83 6.46
C GLU A 430 -2.42 34.20 6.76
N ARG A 431 -1.88 33.75 7.90
CA ARG A 431 -0.50 34.04 8.32
C ARG A 431 0.54 33.17 7.63
N PHE A 432 0.25 31.90 7.45
CA PHE A 432 1.24 30.89 7.04
C PHE A 432 0.93 30.20 5.71
N GLY A 433 -0.22 30.49 5.11
CA GLY A 433 -0.73 29.82 3.91
C GLY A 433 -1.69 28.67 4.26
N ALA A 434 -2.52 28.28 3.29
CA ALA A 434 -3.54 27.25 3.46
C ALA A 434 -3.03 25.90 2.88
N PRO A 435 -2.55 24.97 3.73
CA PRO A 435 -2.16 23.65 3.24
C PRO A 435 -3.38 22.83 2.84
N VAL A 436 -3.17 21.97 1.84
CA VAL A 436 -4.08 20.86 1.52
C VAL A 436 -3.39 19.58 1.94
N TYR A 437 -4.09 18.74 2.70
CA TYR A 437 -3.58 17.50 3.26
C TYR A 437 -4.49 16.33 2.87
N GLU A 438 -3.89 15.22 2.44
CA GLU A 438 -4.62 13.98 2.19
C GLU A 438 -3.79 12.74 2.54
N ARG A 439 -4.49 11.68 2.96
CA ARG A 439 -3.93 10.34 3.11
C ARG A 439 -4.49 9.43 2.02
N VAL A 440 -3.62 8.68 1.36
CA VAL A 440 -3.98 7.63 0.39
C VAL A 440 -3.51 6.29 0.95
N ASP A 441 -4.43 5.33 1.01
CA ASP A 441 -4.14 3.96 1.39
C ASP A 441 -4.12 3.09 0.12
N ALA A 442 -3.09 2.27 -0.05
CA ALA A 442 -2.91 1.41 -1.22
C ALA A 442 -2.57 -0.02 -0.79
N PRO A 443 -3.16 -1.08 -1.40
CA PRO A 443 -2.84 -2.47 -1.05
C PRO A 443 -1.34 -2.78 -1.13
N ALA A 444 -0.83 -3.52 -0.16
CA ALA A 444 0.53 -4.03 -0.15
C ALA A 444 0.58 -5.45 0.40
N SER A 445 1.24 -6.33 -0.34
CA SER A 445 1.60 -7.66 0.14
C SER A 445 2.55 -7.57 1.36
N PRO A 446 2.62 -8.63 2.19
CA PRO A 446 3.59 -8.69 3.29
C PRO A 446 5.04 -8.42 2.87
N ALA A 447 5.44 -8.87 1.68
CA ALA A 447 6.78 -8.62 1.13
C ALA A 447 7.00 -7.13 0.79
N GLN A 448 6.01 -6.46 0.19
CA GLN A 448 6.07 -5.02 -0.08
C GLN A 448 6.08 -4.21 1.23
N LYS A 449 5.28 -4.60 2.22
CA LYS A 449 5.28 -3.97 3.56
C LYS A 449 6.66 -4.09 4.23
N ALA A 450 7.28 -5.26 4.15
CA ALA A 450 8.63 -5.49 4.67
C ALA A 450 9.69 -4.66 3.92
N ALA A 451 9.61 -4.56 2.59
CA ALA A 451 10.51 -3.74 1.80
C ALA A 451 10.36 -2.24 2.14
N LEU A 452 9.12 -1.74 2.18
CA LEU A 452 8.83 -0.34 2.52
C LEU A 452 9.29 0.01 3.95
N SER A 453 9.12 -0.90 4.91
CA SER A 453 9.58 -0.69 6.30
C SER A 453 11.10 -0.49 6.42
N LYS A 454 11.86 -0.98 5.43
CA LYS A 454 13.33 -0.92 5.36
C LYS A 454 13.83 0.13 4.37
N LEU A 455 12.93 0.89 3.73
CA LEU A 455 13.30 1.88 2.74
C LEU A 455 14.09 3.02 3.41
N ASP A 456 15.29 3.25 2.89
CA ASP A 456 16.18 4.32 3.33
C ASP A 456 15.98 5.57 2.47
N GLY A 457 15.84 6.74 3.08
CA GLY A 457 15.76 8.03 2.41
C GLY A 457 17.00 8.29 1.55
N ALA A 458 18.15 7.73 1.91
CA ALA A 458 19.36 7.78 1.07
C ALA A 458 19.21 7.03 -0.27
N ALA A 459 18.29 6.07 -0.37
CA ALA A 459 18.00 5.33 -1.60
C ALA A 459 17.11 6.11 -2.58
N ILE A 460 16.51 7.23 -2.16
CA ILE A 460 15.64 8.06 -3.01
C ILE A 460 16.53 8.96 -3.89
N THR A 461 16.66 8.59 -5.16
CA THR A 461 17.47 9.28 -6.17
C THR A 461 16.80 10.53 -6.74
N ALA A 462 15.47 10.65 -6.60
CA ALA A 462 14.73 11.84 -7.00
C ALA A 462 15.34 13.10 -6.35
N THR A 463 15.58 14.13 -7.16
CA THR A 463 16.11 15.43 -6.72
C THR A 463 15.03 16.48 -6.51
N GLU A 464 13.85 16.24 -7.09
CA GLU A 464 12.68 17.13 -7.05
C GLU A 464 11.43 16.32 -6.70
N LEU A 465 10.44 17.01 -6.15
CA LEU A 465 9.09 16.50 -5.88
C LEU A 465 8.10 17.58 -6.31
N ALA A 466 7.22 17.25 -7.25
CA ALA A 466 6.24 18.15 -7.84
C ALA A 466 6.83 19.44 -8.44
N GLY A 467 8.08 19.36 -8.92
CA GLY A 467 8.83 20.50 -9.48
C GLY A 467 9.55 21.36 -8.44
N ASP A 468 9.49 20.99 -7.15
CA ASP A 468 10.26 21.64 -6.08
C ASP A 468 11.50 20.82 -5.69
N PRO A 469 12.66 21.45 -5.44
CA PRO A 469 13.84 20.76 -4.94
C PRO A 469 13.57 20.03 -3.62
N ILE A 470 13.99 18.77 -3.52
CA ILE A 470 13.91 17.98 -2.29
C ILE A 470 14.96 18.51 -1.30
N THR A 471 14.49 19.00 -0.15
CA THR A 471 15.33 19.56 0.93
C THR A 471 15.67 18.53 1.99
N ALA A 472 14.83 17.50 2.19
CA ALA A 472 15.13 16.40 3.10
C ALA A 472 14.57 15.05 2.62
N ARG A 473 15.31 13.98 2.94
CA ARG A 473 14.91 12.57 2.75
C ARG A 473 15.15 11.86 4.08
N LEU A 474 14.08 11.56 4.80
CA LEU A 474 14.14 11.13 6.19
C LEU A 474 13.72 9.66 6.31
N SER A 475 14.55 8.85 6.96
CA SER A 475 14.19 7.51 7.47
C SER A 475 14.20 7.42 9.00
N THR A 476 14.64 8.49 9.65
CA THR A 476 14.59 8.66 11.10
C THR A 476 13.89 9.97 11.44
N ALA A 477 13.12 9.98 12.52
CA ALA A 477 12.40 11.18 12.95
C ALA A 477 13.39 12.20 13.55
N PRO A 478 13.31 13.50 13.19
CA PRO A 478 14.27 14.51 13.62
C PRO A 478 14.33 14.76 15.13
N GLY A 479 13.21 14.60 15.85
CA GLY A 479 13.11 14.91 17.27
C GLY A 479 13.87 13.92 18.16
N ASN A 480 13.76 12.62 17.87
CA ASN A 480 14.31 11.56 18.74
C ASN A 480 15.26 10.57 18.04
N GLY A 481 15.49 10.72 16.73
CA GLY A 481 16.36 9.83 15.95
C GLY A 481 15.81 8.42 15.74
N ALA A 482 14.57 8.13 16.14
CA ALA A 482 13.96 6.81 15.97
C ALA A 482 13.61 6.54 14.50
N GLY A 483 13.74 5.29 14.07
CA GLY A 483 13.37 4.87 12.71
C GLY A 483 11.88 5.10 12.44
N ILE A 484 11.57 5.65 11.26
CA ILE A 484 10.19 5.94 10.83
C ILE A 484 9.45 4.64 10.44
N GLY A 485 10.19 3.61 10.01
CA GLY A 485 9.62 2.40 9.41
C GLY A 485 9.03 2.69 8.04
N GLY A 486 9.71 3.52 7.24
CA GLY A 486 9.26 4.10 5.99
C GLY A 486 10.14 5.30 5.62
N VAL A 487 9.65 6.16 4.72
CA VAL A 487 10.37 7.37 4.29
C VAL A 487 9.48 8.61 4.38
N LYS A 488 10.09 9.77 4.60
CA LYS A 488 9.48 11.09 4.41
C LYS A 488 10.36 11.93 3.51
N VAL A 489 9.79 12.52 2.47
CA VAL A 489 10.46 13.42 1.53
C VAL A 489 9.84 14.80 1.67
N VAL A 490 10.69 15.81 1.77
CA VAL A 490 10.29 17.19 2.10
C VAL A 490 10.85 18.15 1.05
N THR A 491 10.04 19.13 0.67
CA THR A 491 10.42 20.34 -0.06
C THR A 491 10.02 21.57 0.76
N ASP A 492 10.32 22.77 0.26
CA ASP A 492 9.92 24.02 0.95
C ASP A 492 8.40 24.22 1.01
N ARG A 493 7.62 23.57 0.13
CA ARG A 493 6.18 23.81 -0.02
C ARG A 493 5.32 22.57 0.16
N ALA A 494 5.91 21.38 0.18
CA ALA A 494 5.19 20.13 0.23
C ALA A 494 6.02 19.03 0.89
N TRP A 495 5.35 17.96 1.29
CA TRP A 495 6.02 16.73 1.71
C TRP A 495 5.13 15.53 1.43
N PHE A 496 5.74 14.36 1.35
CA PHE A 496 5.02 13.09 1.49
C PHE A 496 5.75 12.16 2.45
N ALA A 497 5.02 11.26 3.09
CA ALA A 497 5.57 10.17 3.87
C ALA A 497 4.88 8.86 3.49
N ALA A 498 5.67 7.80 3.30
CA ALA A 498 5.19 6.49 2.92
C ALA A 498 5.61 5.44 3.95
N ARG A 499 4.66 4.64 4.42
CA ARG A 499 4.88 3.64 5.48
C ARG A 499 3.88 2.49 5.38
N PRO A 500 4.25 1.26 5.77
CA PRO A 500 3.32 0.14 5.78
C PRO A 500 2.25 0.32 6.88
N SER A 501 1.04 -0.17 6.62
CA SER A 501 0.01 -0.27 7.66
C SER A 501 0.35 -1.39 8.64
N GLY A 502 0.17 -1.12 9.93
CA GLY A 502 0.42 -2.11 10.99
C GLY A 502 -0.71 -3.13 11.18
N THR A 503 -1.92 -2.81 10.70
CA THR A 503 -3.14 -3.59 10.96
C THR A 503 -3.80 -4.15 9.71
N GLU A 504 -3.42 -3.66 8.54
CA GLU A 504 -4.06 -4.00 7.25
C GLU A 504 -2.97 -4.26 6.20
N ASP A 505 -3.27 -5.06 5.17
CA ASP A 505 -2.38 -5.32 4.04
C ASP A 505 -2.41 -4.17 3.01
N VAL A 506 -2.09 -2.98 3.53
CA VAL A 506 -1.95 -1.73 2.78
C VAL A 506 -0.67 -1.02 3.21
N TYR A 507 -0.18 -0.12 2.38
CA TYR A 507 0.73 0.95 2.78
C TYR A 507 0.01 2.29 2.67
N LYS A 508 0.47 3.26 3.45
CA LYS A 508 -0.16 4.58 3.58
C LYS A 508 0.81 5.63 3.06
N ILE A 509 0.35 6.45 2.12
CA ILE A 509 1.01 7.68 1.69
C ILE A 509 0.25 8.85 2.33
N TYR A 510 0.97 9.62 3.13
CA TYR A 510 0.52 10.89 3.66
C TYR A 510 1.15 11.99 2.82
N ALA A 511 0.40 13.01 2.44
CA ALA A 511 0.94 14.12 1.67
C ALA A 511 0.29 15.44 2.06
N GLU A 512 1.08 16.51 1.98
CA GLU A 512 0.63 17.87 2.21
C GLU A 512 1.27 18.82 1.19
N SER A 513 0.55 19.88 0.84
CA SER A 513 1.01 20.92 -0.08
C SER A 513 0.44 22.28 0.28
N PHE A 514 1.29 23.30 0.39
CA PHE A 514 0.92 24.71 0.50
C PHE A 514 0.67 25.38 -0.87
N ALA A 515 0.84 24.64 -1.97
CA ALA A 515 0.61 25.13 -3.33
C ALA A 515 -0.76 24.70 -3.91
N GLY A 516 -1.68 24.23 -3.06
CA GLY A 516 -3.06 23.87 -3.44
C GLY A 516 -3.24 22.41 -3.87
N GLU A 517 -4.48 22.08 -4.23
CA GLU A 517 -4.93 20.70 -4.50
C GLU A 517 -4.25 20.07 -5.73
N ASP A 518 -4.11 20.81 -6.84
CA ASP A 518 -3.45 20.30 -8.05
C ASP A 518 -1.99 19.92 -7.78
N HIS A 519 -1.30 20.73 -6.98
CA HIS A 519 0.06 20.43 -6.55
C HIS A 519 0.10 19.22 -5.60
N LEU A 520 -0.87 19.08 -4.67
CA LEU A 520 -0.97 17.90 -3.82
C LEU A 520 -1.16 16.61 -4.64
N ARG A 521 -2.01 16.64 -5.68
CA ARG A 521 -2.21 15.51 -6.59
C ARG A 521 -0.92 15.13 -7.31
N LEU A 522 -0.13 16.12 -7.70
CA LEU A 522 1.20 15.91 -8.29
C LEU A 522 2.16 15.26 -7.29
N VAL A 523 2.22 15.77 -6.05
CA VAL A 523 3.01 15.20 -4.95
C VAL A 523 2.61 13.75 -4.70
N GLN A 524 1.32 13.42 -4.60
CA GLN A 524 0.84 12.05 -4.39
C GLN A 524 1.23 11.12 -5.55
N ARG A 525 1.14 11.60 -6.80
CA ARG A 525 1.52 10.81 -7.98
C ARG A 525 3.01 10.50 -7.98
N GLU A 526 3.85 11.48 -7.69
CA GLU A 526 5.30 11.29 -7.63
C GLU A 526 5.74 10.52 -6.38
N ALA A 527 5.09 10.73 -5.24
CA ALA A 527 5.25 9.90 -4.04
C ALA A 527 4.97 8.44 -4.35
N LYS A 528 3.84 8.16 -5.02
CA LYS A 528 3.50 6.82 -5.50
C LYS A 528 4.58 6.31 -6.46
N ALA A 529 5.08 7.11 -7.40
CA ALA A 529 6.15 6.67 -8.30
C ALA A 529 7.48 6.41 -7.58
N ILE A 530 7.84 7.19 -6.56
CA ILE A 530 9.06 7.01 -5.74
C ILE A 530 8.93 5.75 -4.86
N VAL A 531 7.73 5.49 -4.33
CA VAL A 531 7.43 4.27 -3.56
C VAL A 531 7.29 3.05 -4.46
N ASP A 532 6.74 3.25 -5.66
CA ASP A 532 6.45 2.25 -6.68
C ASP A 532 7.48 2.29 -7.82
N GLU A 533 8.74 2.68 -7.58
CA GLU A 533 9.84 2.50 -8.55
C GLU A 533 10.20 1.00 -8.67
N SER A 534 9.17 0.21 -8.95
CA SER A 534 9.05 -1.17 -9.36
C SER A 534 7.56 -1.45 -9.64
N ASP A 535 7.14 -1.59 -10.91
CA ASP A 535 5.93 -2.40 -11.20
C ASP A 535 6.26 -3.90 -11.39
N LEU A 536 7.53 -4.22 -11.68
CA LEU A 536 8.30 -5.41 -11.19
C LEU A 536 9.82 -5.11 -11.19
N GLY A 537 10.21 -3.86 -11.47
CA GLY A 537 11.59 -3.43 -11.65
C GLY A 537 12.31 -4.08 -12.84
N THR A 538 13.62 -3.97 -12.83
CA THR A 538 14.53 -4.79 -13.66
C THR A 538 15.49 -5.54 -12.72
N ALA A 539 16.25 -6.50 -13.23
CA ALA A 539 17.14 -7.29 -12.38
C ALA A 539 18.17 -6.37 -11.67
N PRO A 540 18.37 -6.50 -10.34
CA PRO A 540 19.27 -5.61 -9.60
C PRO A 540 20.70 -5.53 -10.15
N ALA A 541 21.20 -6.64 -10.73
CA ALA A 541 22.51 -6.66 -11.39
C ALA A 541 22.58 -5.68 -12.57
N ILE A 542 21.50 -5.55 -13.33
CA ILE A 542 21.41 -4.64 -14.47
C ILE A 542 21.41 -3.19 -13.97
N THR A 543 20.63 -2.87 -12.93
CA THR A 543 20.61 -1.53 -12.33
C THR A 543 21.99 -1.12 -11.83
N ARG A 544 22.69 -2.01 -11.09
CA ARG A 544 24.06 -1.76 -10.63
C ARG A 544 25.01 -1.47 -11.80
N ALA A 545 25.00 -2.31 -12.83
CA ALA A 545 25.87 -2.15 -13.98
C ALA A 545 25.59 -0.87 -14.77
N LEU A 546 24.33 -0.42 -14.82
CA LEU A 546 23.95 0.85 -15.41
C LEU A 546 24.47 2.03 -14.59
N HIS A 547 24.34 2.00 -13.26
CA HIS A 547 24.92 3.04 -12.40
C HIS A 547 26.44 3.10 -12.55
N GLU A 548 27.14 1.96 -12.46
CA GLU A 548 28.59 1.90 -12.66
C GLU A 548 29.02 2.44 -14.03
N ALA A 549 28.25 2.17 -15.08
CA ALA A 549 28.53 2.68 -16.41
C ALA A 549 28.33 4.20 -16.51
N VAL A 550 27.29 4.74 -15.88
CA VAL A 550 27.03 6.18 -15.80
C VAL A 550 28.12 6.88 -14.99
N ASP A 551 28.46 6.37 -13.82
CA ASP A 551 29.49 6.93 -12.93
C ASP A 551 30.88 6.91 -13.58
N ALA A 552 31.18 5.87 -14.37
CA ALA A 552 32.40 5.78 -15.16
C ALA A 552 32.36 6.63 -16.46
N GLY A 553 31.30 7.41 -16.69
CA GLY A 553 31.16 8.29 -17.86
C GLY A 553 31.00 7.54 -19.19
N ARG A 554 30.49 6.30 -19.19
CA ARG A 554 30.31 5.45 -20.40
C ARG A 554 29.06 5.83 -21.19
N LEU A 555 28.93 7.11 -21.51
CA LEU A 555 27.78 7.70 -22.20
C LEU A 555 28.04 7.98 -23.69
N GLY A 556 29.25 7.69 -24.17
CA GLY A 556 29.66 7.89 -25.57
C GLY A 556 29.26 6.73 -26.49
N TYR A 557 29.75 6.78 -27.73
CA TYR A 557 29.52 5.75 -28.75
C TYR A 557 30.00 4.36 -28.33
N LEU A 558 29.30 3.33 -28.81
CA LEU A 558 29.53 1.93 -28.44
C LEU A 558 30.96 1.46 -28.77
N PRO A 559 31.79 1.14 -27.75
CA PRO A 559 33.13 0.63 -27.98
C PRO A 559 33.10 -0.82 -28.49
N ARG A 560 34.00 -1.17 -29.42
CA ARG A 560 34.11 -2.54 -29.97
C ARG A 560 34.26 -3.64 -28.91
N PRO A 561 35.08 -3.49 -27.85
CA PRO A 561 35.19 -4.52 -26.82
C PRO A 561 33.88 -4.76 -26.06
N VAL A 562 33.08 -3.71 -25.84
CA VAL A 562 31.78 -3.79 -25.16
C VAL A 562 30.77 -4.53 -26.03
N ALA A 563 30.73 -4.23 -27.34
CA ALA A 563 29.90 -4.96 -28.29
C ALA A 563 30.29 -6.45 -28.39
N ALA A 564 31.59 -6.75 -28.44
CA ALA A 564 32.09 -8.13 -28.50
C ALA A 564 31.75 -8.93 -27.23
N GLU A 565 31.70 -8.28 -26.07
CA GLU A 565 31.31 -8.93 -24.82
C GLU A 565 29.83 -9.30 -24.80
N MET A 566 28.95 -8.42 -25.30
CA MET A 566 27.54 -8.76 -25.50
C MET A 566 27.39 -9.96 -26.46
N GLY A 567 28.15 -9.98 -27.56
CA GLY A 567 28.16 -11.11 -28.49
C GLY A 567 28.52 -12.43 -27.80
N ARG A 568 29.55 -12.44 -26.94
CA ARG A 568 29.91 -13.64 -26.15
C ARG A 568 28.79 -14.05 -25.19
N ALA A 569 28.24 -13.11 -24.43
CA ALA A 569 27.17 -13.38 -23.48
C ALA A 569 25.91 -13.94 -24.18
N THR A 570 25.56 -13.44 -25.36
CA THR A 570 24.44 -13.94 -26.16
C THR A 570 24.71 -15.35 -26.70
N ALA A 571 25.92 -15.63 -27.22
CA ALA A 571 26.28 -16.98 -27.69
C ALA A 571 26.25 -18.02 -26.57
N GLU A 572 26.75 -17.66 -25.38
CA GLU A 572 26.69 -18.48 -24.17
C GLU A 572 25.23 -18.74 -23.76
N TRP A 573 24.40 -17.69 -23.72
CA TRP A 573 22.98 -17.82 -23.40
C TRP A 573 22.24 -18.74 -24.38
N MET A 574 22.45 -18.60 -25.68
CA MET A 574 21.82 -19.45 -26.70
C MET A 574 22.20 -20.92 -26.56
N ARG A 575 23.48 -21.20 -26.27
CA ARG A 575 23.95 -22.56 -26.01
C ARG A 575 23.31 -23.13 -24.76
N ASP A 576 23.33 -22.37 -23.66
CA ASP A 576 22.93 -22.87 -22.35
C ASP A 576 21.41 -22.97 -22.20
N ARG A 577 20.64 -22.06 -22.82
CA ARG A 577 19.17 -22.02 -22.72
C ARG A 577 18.46 -22.78 -23.84
N PHE A 578 19.02 -22.77 -25.05
CA PHE A 578 18.34 -23.30 -26.25
C PHE A 578 19.11 -24.40 -26.97
N ALA A 579 20.25 -24.84 -26.43
CA ALA A 579 21.13 -25.84 -27.06
C ALA A 579 21.58 -25.46 -28.49
N TRP A 580 21.65 -24.17 -28.80
CA TRP A 580 22.08 -23.66 -30.10
C TRP A 580 23.45 -22.99 -30.00
N THR A 581 24.43 -23.52 -30.73
CA THR A 581 25.80 -23.00 -30.72
C THR A 581 26.00 -22.05 -31.89
N VAL A 582 26.40 -20.81 -31.58
CA VAL A 582 26.67 -19.74 -32.55
C VAL A 582 28.04 -19.14 -32.25
N ASP A 583 28.78 -18.78 -33.29
CA ASP A 583 30.01 -18.02 -33.15
C ASP A 583 29.70 -16.58 -32.70
N ALA A 584 30.23 -16.19 -31.54
CA ALA A 584 30.07 -14.84 -30.98
C ALA A 584 30.52 -13.72 -31.93
N ALA A 585 31.45 -14.00 -32.85
CA ALA A 585 31.89 -13.03 -33.86
C ALA A 585 30.80 -12.70 -34.91
N ARG A 586 29.75 -13.54 -35.01
CA ARG A 586 28.60 -13.34 -35.91
C ARG A 586 27.39 -12.73 -35.22
N ILE A 587 27.57 -12.23 -33.99
CA ILE A 587 26.54 -11.57 -33.20
C ILE A 587 26.84 -10.07 -33.17
N HIS A 588 25.88 -9.28 -33.64
CA HIS A 588 26.07 -7.84 -33.87
C HIS A 588 25.01 -7.00 -33.15
N ALA A 589 25.42 -5.84 -32.65
CA ALA A 589 24.53 -4.95 -31.93
C ALA A 589 23.61 -4.17 -32.89
N LEU A 590 22.35 -4.04 -32.52
CA LEU A 590 21.36 -3.17 -33.17
C LEU A 590 20.64 -2.32 -32.10
N PRO A 591 20.08 -1.15 -32.46
CA PRO A 591 19.22 -0.38 -31.55
C PRO A 591 17.97 -1.14 -31.08
N ASP A 592 17.32 -1.88 -31.97
CA ASP A 592 16.13 -2.68 -31.66
C ASP A 592 15.83 -3.71 -32.76
N VAL A 593 14.89 -4.60 -32.46
CA VAL A 593 14.43 -5.67 -33.38
C VAL A 593 13.86 -5.12 -34.68
N ILE A 594 13.18 -3.97 -34.62
CA ILE A 594 12.58 -3.34 -35.81
C ILE A 594 13.63 -2.87 -36.78
N THR A 595 14.74 -2.32 -36.28
CA THR A 595 15.90 -2.01 -37.12
C THR A 595 16.45 -3.27 -37.77
N GLY A 596 16.43 -4.41 -37.06
CA GLY A 596 16.77 -5.71 -37.64
C GLY A 596 15.86 -6.12 -38.81
N LEU A 597 14.55 -5.88 -38.71
CA LEU A 597 13.61 -6.13 -39.80
C LEU A 597 13.92 -5.25 -41.01
N VAL A 598 14.17 -3.96 -40.78
CA VAL A 598 14.53 -3.02 -41.85
C VAL A 598 15.79 -3.49 -42.57
N VAL A 599 16.84 -3.86 -41.82
CA VAL A 599 18.08 -4.38 -42.40
C VAL A 599 17.83 -5.67 -43.18
N ALA A 600 17.04 -6.61 -42.64
CA ALA A 600 16.69 -7.86 -43.31
C ALA A 600 15.98 -7.60 -44.65
N MET A 601 15.03 -6.67 -44.67
CA MET A 601 14.30 -6.29 -45.87
C MET A 601 15.18 -5.58 -46.89
N GLU A 602 15.97 -4.58 -46.48
CA GLU A 602 16.72 -3.73 -47.40
C GLU A 602 17.96 -4.40 -47.97
N HIS A 603 18.61 -5.28 -47.21
CA HIS A 603 19.93 -5.80 -47.58
C HIS A 603 19.95 -7.31 -47.80
N PHE A 604 19.12 -8.08 -47.09
CA PHE A 604 19.16 -9.54 -47.15
C PHE A 604 18.04 -10.14 -48.03
N SER A 605 16.96 -9.40 -48.30
CA SER A 605 15.87 -9.84 -49.17
C SER A 605 15.94 -9.24 -50.58
N ARG A 606 15.27 -9.88 -51.54
CA ARG A 606 15.20 -9.39 -52.94
C ARG A 606 14.67 -7.94 -52.97
N PRO A 607 15.29 -6.99 -53.69
CA PRO A 607 14.76 -5.63 -53.82
C PRO A 607 13.32 -5.60 -54.33
N GLY A 608 12.47 -4.79 -53.70
CA GLY A 608 11.05 -4.62 -54.05
C GLY A 608 10.11 -5.81 -53.76
N SER A 609 10.61 -7.00 -53.40
CA SER A 609 9.76 -8.14 -53.07
C SER A 609 8.89 -7.90 -51.83
N ALA A 610 7.70 -8.49 -51.82
CA ALA A 610 6.80 -8.46 -50.68
C ALA A 610 7.34 -9.23 -49.46
N VAL A 611 6.83 -8.88 -48.28
CA VAL A 611 7.12 -9.48 -46.98
C VAL A 611 5.88 -10.21 -46.48
N ILE A 612 5.99 -11.51 -46.26
CA ILE A 612 4.92 -12.33 -45.70
C ILE A 612 4.92 -12.18 -44.18
N VAL A 613 3.76 -11.87 -43.60
CA VAL A 613 3.56 -11.65 -42.17
C VAL A 613 2.44 -12.57 -41.68
N PRO A 614 2.76 -13.65 -40.95
CA PRO A 614 1.75 -14.46 -40.29
C PRO A 614 0.96 -13.64 -39.26
N THR A 615 -0.37 -13.64 -39.30
CA THR A 615 -1.23 -12.80 -38.42
C THR A 615 -2.12 -13.62 -37.46
N PRO A 616 -2.41 -13.12 -36.23
CA PRO A 616 -2.09 -11.79 -35.72
C PRO A 616 -0.60 -11.58 -35.42
N ALA A 617 -0.10 -10.36 -35.67
CA ALA A 617 1.31 -10.02 -35.58
C ALA A 617 1.58 -8.73 -34.80
N TYR A 618 2.81 -8.57 -34.34
CA TYR A 618 3.25 -7.32 -33.74
C TYR A 618 3.16 -6.20 -34.76
N MET A 619 2.44 -5.14 -34.42
CA MET A 619 1.96 -4.11 -35.35
C MET A 619 3.04 -3.54 -36.29
N PRO A 620 4.29 -3.29 -35.84
CA PRO A 620 5.37 -2.86 -36.73
C PRO A 620 5.69 -3.82 -37.89
N PHE A 621 5.46 -5.12 -37.76
CA PHE A 621 5.69 -6.07 -38.86
C PHE A 621 4.74 -5.83 -40.05
N LEU A 622 3.58 -5.23 -39.79
CA LEU A 622 2.60 -4.87 -40.82
C LEU A 622 2.86 -3.47 -41.39
N THR A 623 3.32 -2.53 -40.56
CA THR A 623 3.43 -1.12 -40.95
C THR A 623 4.80 -0.73 -41.50
N VAL A 624 5.88 -1.30 -40.99
CA VAL A 624 7.27 -0.98 -41.41
C VAL A 624 7.54 -1.38 -42.87
N PRO A 625 7.07 -2.53 -43.39
CA PRO A 625 7.25 -2.85 -44.81
C PRO A 625 6.79 -1.74 -45.75
N ALA A 626 5.59 -1.19 -45.52
CA ALA A 626 5.04 -0.13 -46.34
C ALA A 626 5.87 1.17 -46.27
N MET A 627 6.41 1.50 -45.10
CA MET A 627 7.29 2.67 -44.93
C MET A 627 8.59 2.57 -45.74
N HIS A 628 9.04 1.35 -46.05
CA HIS A 628 10.21 1.06 -46.87
C HIS A 628 9.85 0.60 -48.29
N GLY A 629 8.64 0.92 -48.77
CA GLY A 629 8.21 0.64 -50.13
C GLY A 629 8.01 -0.85 -50.43
N ARG A 630 7.75 -1.67 -49.42
CA ARG A 630 7.42 -3.10 -49.55
C ARG A 630 5.96 -3.35 -49.23
N THR A 631 5.35 -4.33 -49.90
CA THR A 631 4.03 -4.82 -49.54
C THR A 631 4.14 -5.82 -48.38
N ALA A 632 3.40 -5.62 -47.30
CA ALA A 632 3.18 -6.64 -46.28
C ALA A 632 1.99 -7.51 -46.69
N ILE A 633 2.22 -8.82 -46.85
CA ILE A 633 1.17 -9.81 -47.16
C ILE A 633 0.80 -10.50 -45.86
N GLU A 634 -0.41 -10.22 -45.36
CA GLU A 634 -0.95 -10.91 -44.19
C GLU A 634 -1.31 -12.36 -44.55
N VAL A 635 -0.78 -13.31 -43.78
CA VAL A 635 -1.16 -14.73 -43.86
C VAL A 635 -1.73 -15.14 -42.50
N PRO A 636 -3.07 -15.16 -42.33
CA PRO A 636 -3.67 -15.55 -41.06
C PRO A 636 -3.23 -16.94 -40.61
N LEU A 637 -2.92 -17.09 -39.32
CA LEU A 637 -2.63 -18.39 -38.73
C LEU A 637 -3.89 -19.29 -38.80
N THR A 638 -3.66 -20.58 -38.99
CA THR A 638 -4.70 -21.60 -38.96
C THR A 638 -4.85 -22.18 -37.55
N ALA A 639 -5.95 -22.88 -37.30
CA ALA A 639 -6.14 -23.64 -36.07
C ALA A 639 -5.87 -25.13 -36.33
N SER A 640 -4.88 -25.71 -35.63
CA SER A 640 -4.58 -27.14 -35.66
C SER A 640 -4.57 -27.67 -34.22
N GLY A 641 -5.42 -28.65 -33.92
CA GLY A 641 -5.52 -29.23 -32.56
C GLY A 641 -5.87 -28.22 -31.47
N GLY A 642 -6.55 -27.11 -31.79
CA GLY A 642 -6.85 -26.02 -30.86
C GLY A 642 -5.71 -25.03 -30.62
N ARG A 643 -4.59 -25.17 -31.34
CA ARG A 643 -3.43 -24.27 -31.28
C ARG A 643 -3.27 -23.51 -32.60
N ALA A 644 -2.69 -22.31 -32.53
CA ALA A 644 -2.34 -21.55 -33.72
C ALA A 644 -1.18 -22.22 -34.47
N ALA A 645 -1.30 -22.35 -35.79
CA ALA A 645 -0.33 -22.97 -36.69
C ALA A 645 -0.09 -22.10 -37.93
N LEU A 646 1.12 -22.19 -38.49
CA LEU A 646 1.47 -21.49 -39.73
C LEU A 646 0.70 -22.09 -40.92
N ASP A 647 0.11 -21.24 -41.76
CA ASP A 647 -0.46 -21.67 -43.04
C ASP A 647 0.65 -21.84 -44.08
N LEU A 648 1.29 -23.01 -44.07
CA LEU A 648 2.42 -23.31 -44.97
C LEU A 648 2.01 -23.31 -46.45
N GLU A 649 0.76 -23.66 -46.77
CA GLU A 649 0.26 -23.65 -48.15
C GLU A 649 0.09 -22.21 -48.66
N ALA A 650 -0.44 -21.31 -47.82
CA ALA A 650 -0.51 -19.90 -48.15
C ALA A 650 0.89 -19.28 -48.27
N ILE A 651 1.80 -19.58 -47.33
CA ILE A 651 3.19 -19.09 -47.41
C ILE A 651 3.86 -19.57 -48.71
N ASP A 652 3.74 -20.85 -49.06
CA ASP A 652 4.31 -21.43 -50.29
C ASP A 652 3.77 -20.71 -51.55
N ARG A 653 2.46 -20.45 -51.59
CA ARG A 653 1.82 -19.73 -52.71
C ARG A 653 2.34 -18.29 -52.85
N GLU A 654 2.45 -17.55 -51.75
CA GLU A 654 2.91 -16.15 -51.80
C GLU A 654 4.42 -16.07 -52.13
N LEU A 655 5.22 -17.04 -51.69
CA LEU A 655 6.62 -17.17 -52.10
C LEU A 655 6.74 -17.50 -53.59
N ALA A 656 5.91 -18.42 -54.11
CA ALA A 656 5.84 -18.73 -55.54
C ALA A 656 5.41 -17.50 -56.37
N ALA A 657 4.59 -16.61 -55.80
CA ALA A 657 4.19 -15.34 -56.39
C ALA A 657 5.28 -14.25 -56.33
N GLY A 658 6.44 -14.53 -55.71
CA GLY A 658 7.61 -13.66 -55.73
C GLY A 658 7.87 -12.90 -54.43
N ALA A 659 7.15 -13.19 -53.33
CA ALA A 659 7.53 -12.68 -52.01
C ALA A 659 8.95 -13.15 -51.65
N GLY A 660 9.72 -12.32 -50.94
CA GLY A 660 11.16 -12.55 -50.73
C GLY A 660 11.58 -12.70 -49.28
N LEU A 661 10.69 -12.42 -48.33
CA LEU A 661 10.96 -12.48 -46.91
C LEU A 661 9.71 -12.97 -46.16
N VAL A 662 9.90 -13.89 -45.22
CA VAL A 662 8.88 -14.30 -44.25
C VAL A 662 9.27 -13.79 -42.87
N VAL A 663 8.36 -13.11 -42.18
CA VAL A 663 8.53 -12.77 -40.76
C VAL A 663 8.10 -13.96 -39.91
N LEU A 664 9.00 -14.44 -39.07
CA LEU A 664 8.71 -15.46 -38.06
C LEU A 664 8.93 -14.84 -36.67
N CYS A 665 7.86 -14.60 -35.93
CA CYS A 665 7.93 -14.19 -34.54
C CYS A 665 7.71 -15.42 -33.66
N ASN A 666 8.74 -15.86 -32.95
CA ASN A 666 8.71 -17.07 -32.13
C ASN A 666 9.42 -16.82 -30.79
N PRO A 667 8.72 -16.75 -29.65
CA PRO A 667 7.28 -16.89 -29.46
C PRO A 667 6.43 -15.80 -30.13
N LEU A 668 5.22 -16.15 -30.56
CA LEU A 668 4.30 -15.28 -31.29
C LEU A 668 3.83 -14.07 -30.46
N ASN A 669 3.81 -12.89 -31.07
CA ASN A 669 3.24 -11.68 -30.49
C ASN A 669 2.18 -11.09 -31.45
N PRO A 670 0.90 -10.97 -31.05
CA PRO A 670 0.29 -11.47 -29.81
C PRO A 670 -0.01 -12.98 -29.85
N GLY A 671 -0.44 -13.55 -28.72
CA GLY A 671 -0.95 -14.93 -28.63
C GLY A 671 0.01 -15.93 -27.99
N GLY A 672 1.31 -15.62 -27.96
CA GLY A 672 2.28 -16.34 -27.14
C GLY A 672 2.53 -17.79 -27.52
N ARG A 673 2.20 -18.19 -28.76
CA ARG A 673 2.47 -19.53 -29.31
C ARG A 673 3.98 -19.77 -29.46
N VAL A 674 4.45 -20.96 -29.10
CA VAL A 674 5.87 -21.38 -29.19
C VAL A 674 6.02 -22.53 -30.18
N PHE A 675 6.37 -22.24 -31.45
CA PHE A 675 6.38 -23.24 -32.52
C PHE A 675 7.37 -24.38 -32.26
N GLU A 676 6.94 -25.60 -32.57
CA GLU A 676 7.69 -26.83 -32.37
C GLU A 676 8.68 -27.06 -33.51
N ARG A 677 9.70 -27.90 -33.25
CA ARG A 677 10.78 -28.18 -34.22
C ARG A 677 10.24 -28.64 -35.58
N ASP A 678 9.27 -29.54 -35.61
CA ASP A 678 8.75 -30.10 -36.87
C ASP A 678 7.99 -29.04 -37.69
N GLU A 679 7.26 -28.14 -37.02
CA GLU A 679 6.59 -27.00 -37.68
C GLU A 679 7.63 -26.05 -38.31
N LEU A 680 8.73 -25.78 -37.58
CA LEU A 680 9.81 -24.93 -38.05
C LEU A 680 10.61 -25.59 -39.20
N VAL A 681 10.83 -26.90 -39.17
CA VAL A 681 11.44 -27.65 -40.28
C VAL A 681 10.57 -27.56 -41.52
N ALA A 682 9.26 -27.76 -41.39
CA ALA A 682 8.34 -27.66 -42.52
C ALA A 682 8.33 -26.25 -43.14
N LEU A 683 8.40 -25.18 -42.32
CA LEU A 683 8.57 -23.82 -42.82
C LEU A 683 9.91 -23.66 -43.57
N SER A 684 11.01 -24.19 -43.03
CA SER A 684 12.32 -24.15 -43.68
C SER A 684 12.30 -24.81 -45.07
N GLU A 685 11.66 -25.97 -45.21
CA GLU A 685 11.51 -26.64 -46.50
C GLU A 685 10.72 -25.80 -47.50
N VAL A 686 9.68 -25.10 -47.06
CA VAL A 686 8.88 -24.20 -47.90
C VAL A 686 9.71 -23.02 -48.37
N VAL A 687 10.40 -22.34 -47.45
CA VAL A 687 11.23 -21.16 -47.77
C VAL A 687 12.37 -21.51 -48.71
N GLU A 688 13.03 -22.65 -48.48
CA GLU A 688 14.18 -23.10 -49.27
C GLU A 688 13.81 -23.36 -50.73
N ARG A 689 12.64 -23.96 -51.01
CA ARG A 689 12.16 -24.22 -52.39
C ARG A 689 12.12 -22.97 -53.26
N HIS A 690 11.91 -21.80 -52.65
CA HIS A 690 11.74 -20.53 -53.37
C HIS A 690 12.96 -19.62 -53.27
N GLY A 691 14.02 -20.03 -52.56
CA GLY A 691 15.21 -19.21 -52.31
C GLY A 691 14.88 -17.90 -51.59
N ALA A 692 13.85 -17.91 -50.73
CA ALA A 692 13.44 -16.76 -49.94
C ALA A 692 14.20 -16.70 -48.61
N ARG A 693 13.97 -15.64 -47.82
CA ARG A 693 14.61 -15.44 -46.51
C ARG A 693 13.60 -15.49 -45.38
N VAL A 694 14.09 -15.75 -44.16
CA VAL A 694 13.30 -15.59 -42.93
C VAL A 694 13.92 -14.53 -42.03
N PHE A 695 13.12 -13.56 -41.62
CA PHE A 695 13.42 -12.70 -40.49
C PHE A 695 12.85 -13.35 -39.23
N ALA A 696 13.72 -13.92 -38.39
CA ALA A 696 13.32 -14.60 -37.16
C ALA A 696 13.44 -13.63 -35.97
N ASP A 697 12.31 -13.12 -35.49
CA ASP A 697 12.23 -12.39 -34.23
C ASP A 697 12.05 -13.36 -33.06
N GLU A 698 13.09 -13.46 -32.24
CA GLU A 698 13.16 -14.33 -31.07
C GLU A 698 13.33 -13.52 -29.78
N VAL A 699 12.84 -12.28 -29.74
CA VAL A 699 12.99 -11.40 -28.57
C VAL A 699 12.24 -11.91 -27.32
N HIS A 700 11.18 -12.67 -27.50
CA HIS A 700 10.39 -13.22 -26.40
C HIS A 700 10.86 -14.59 -25.91
N ALA A 701 11.85 -15.20 -26.56
CA ALA A 701 12.34 -16.55 -26.29
C ALA A 701 12.72 -16.87 -24.82
N PRO A 702 13.17 -15.90 -23.98
CA PRO A 702 13.46 -16.20 -22.59
C PRO A 702 12.20 -16.46 -21.71
N MET A 703 11.01 -16.06 -22.15
CA MET A 703 9.76 -16.12 -21.37
C MET A 703 8.85 -17.23 -21.89
N ILE A 704 9.12 -18.46 -21.47
CA ILE A 704 8.38 -19.67 -21.86
C ILE A 704 7.79 -20.32 -20.61
N TYR A 705 6.58 -20.85 -20.72
CA TYR A 705 5.83 -21.46 -19.62
C TYR A 705 5.65 -22.98 -19.80
N GLY A 706 5.45 -23.67 -18.67
CA GLY A 706 5.14 -25.10 -18.65
C GLY A 706 6.17 -25.96 -19.40
N ASP A 707 5.67 -26.91 -20.19
CA ASP A 707 6.50 -27.86 -20.94
C ASP A 707 6.94 -27.34 -22.33
N ALA A 708 6.50 -26.15 -22.73
CA ALA A 708 6.87 -25.56 -24.00
C ALA A 708 8.38 -25.29 -24.05
N ARG A 709 8.96 -25.36 -25.25
CA ARG A 709 10.40 -25.15 -25.47
C ARG A 709 10.61 -24.28 -26.69
N HIS A 710 11.31 -23.16 -26.51
CA HIS A 710 11.75 -22.35 -27.63
C HIS A 710 12.83 -23.09 -28.43
N VAL A 711 12.64 -23.19 -29.74
CA VAL A 711 13.62 -23.74 -30.68
C VAL A 711 14.03 -22.61 -31.62
N PRO A 712 15.30 -22.15 -31.58
CA PRO A 712 15.77 -21.13 -32.50
C PRO A 712 15.63 -21.61 -33.95
N TYR A 713 15.02 -20.80 -34.81
CA TYR A 713 14.67 -21.25 -36.16
C TYR A 713 15.91 -21.67 -36.97
N ALA A 714 16.97 -20.87 -36.91
CA ALA A 714 18.24 -21.18 -37.58
C ALA A 714 18.91 -22.49 -37.10
N SER A 715 18.47 -23.09 -35.98
CA SER A 715 19.00 -24.34 -35.44
C SER A 715 18.32 -25.62 -35.97
N VAL A 716 17.22 -25.49 -36.74
CA VAL A 716 16.40 -26.66 -37.09
C VAL A 716 16.94 -27.46 -38.26
N SER A 717 17.62 -26.81 -39.21
CA SER A 717 18.24 -27.45 -40.37
C SER A 717 19.38 -26.58 -40.96
N PRO A 718 20.28 -27.14 -41.77
CA PRO A 718 21.26 -26.35 -42.52
C PRO A 718 20.63 -25.31 -43.45
N ALA A 719 19.48 -25.63 -44.06
CA ALA A 719 18.73 -24.69 -44.90
C ALA A 719 18.20 -23.51 -44.08
N ALA A 720 17.59 -23.79 -42.92
CA ALA A 720 17.15 -22.76 -41.98
C ALA A 720 18.30 -21.84 -41.59
N SER A 721 19.44 -22.40 -41.21
CA SER A 721 20.64 -21.61 -40.93
C SER A 721 21.06 -20.74 -42.13
N ALA A 722 21.09 -21.30 -43.35
CA ALA A 722 21.52 -20.57 -44.52
C ALA A 722 20.65 -19.35 -44.87
N HIS A 723 19.33 -19.41 -44.70
CA HIS A 723 18.43 -18.34 -45.11
C HIS A 723 17.86 -17.46 -43.97
N SER A 724 18.26 -17.70 -42.72
CA SER A 724 17.77 -16.94 -41.55
C SER A 724 18.56 -15.68 -41.26
N ILE A 725 17.83 -14.64 -40.90
CA ILE A 725 18.33 -13.45 -40.21
C ILE A 725 17.64 -13.41 -38.85
N THR A 726 18.33 -13.88 -37.81
CA THR A 726 17.75 -13.98 -36.47
C THR A 726 18.05 -12.72 -35.67
N VAL A 727 17.04 -12.18 -34.99
CA VAL A 727 17.19 -11.03 -34.09
C VAL A 727 16.56 -11.34 -32.74
N THR A 728 17.30 -11.05 -31.67
CA THR A 728 16.81 -11.20 -30.28
C THR A 728 17.24 -10.00 -29.44
N SER A 729 16.78 -9.95 -28.18
CA SER A 729 17.14 -8.90 -27.22
C SER A 729 16.71 -9.29 -25.81
N ALA A 730 17.42 -8.80 -24.79
CA ALA A 730 16.99 -8.87 -23.39
C ALA A 730 15.81 -7.93 -23.08
N SER A 731 15.43 -7.05 -24.01
CA SER A 731 14.48 -5.95 -23.78
C SER A 731 13.14 -6.38 -23.20
N LYS A 732 12.56 -7.49 -23.66
CA LYS A 732 11.24 -7.93 -23.19
C LYS A 732 11.32 -8.78 -21.93
N ALA A 733 12.36 -9.59 -21.81
CA ALA A 733 12.53 -10.50 -20.69
C ALA A 733 12.98 -9.77 -19.41
N TRP A 734 13.69 -8.64 -19.51
CA TRP A 734 14.23 -7.89 -18.37
C TRP A 734 13.79 -6.41 -18.29
N ASN A 735 12.71 -6.03 -18.98
CA ASN A 735 12.17 -4.67 -18.94
C ASN A 735 13.15 -3.56 -19.41
N LEU A 736 13.90 -3.80 -20.49
CA LEU A 736 14.92 -2.88 -21.02
C LEU A 736 14.61 -2.18 -22.37
N PRO A 737 13.35 -2.08 -22.87
CA PRO A 737 13.13 -1.62 -24.25
C PRO A 737 13.55 -0.16 -24.49
N GLY A 738 13.54 0.68 -23.44
CA GLY A 738 13.98 2.07 -23.52
C GLY A 738 15.49 2.24 -23.69
N LEU A 739 16.29 1.20 -23.38
CA LEU A 739 17.75 1.27 -23.45
C LEU A 739 18.31 1.03 -24.85
N LYS A 740 17.49 0.66 -25.84
CA LYS A 740 17.87 0.54 -27.25
C LYS A 740 19.10 -0.36 -27.51
N ALA A 741 18.92 -1.67 -27.27
CA ALA A 741 19.87 -2.70 -27.70
C ALA A 741 19.19 -4.04 -28.06
N ALA A 742 19.64 -4.63 -29.17
CA ALA A 742 19.26 -5.95 -29.69
C ALA A 742 20.48 -6.63 -30.33
N GLN A 743 20.38 -7.92 -30.61
CA GLN A 743 21.42 -8.73 -31.22
C GLN A 743 20.93 -9.34 -32.53
N LEU A 744 21.62 -9.01 -33.62
CA LEU A 744 21.50 -9.67 -34.93
C LEU A 744 22.45 -10.86 -34.98
N VAL A 745 21.95 -12.02 -35.39
CA VAL A 745 22.72 -13.25 -35.54
C VAL A 745 22.70 -13.68 -37.01
N LEU A 746 23.89 -13.79 -37.60
CA LEU A 746 24.09 -14.25 -38.97
C LEU A 746 24.77 -15.62 -38.94
N THR A 747 24.30 -16.60 -39.72
CA THR A 747 24.82 -17.98 -39.61
C THR A 747 25.45 -18.56 -40.87
N ASN A 748 25.53 -17.79 -41.96
CA ASN A 748 26.29 -18.14 -43.16
C ASN A 748 27.32 -17.06 -43.52
N ASP A 749 28.29 -17.43 -44.36
CA ASP A 749 29.44 -16.58 -44.69
C ASP A 749 29.07 -15.42 -45.61
N ALA A 750 28.14 -15.63 -46.55
CA ALA A 750 27.72 -14.60 -47.50
C ALA A 750 27.05 -13.41 -46.78
N ASP A 751 26.19 -13.69 -45.79
CA ASP A 751 25.55 -12.65 -45.00
C ASP A 751 26.55 -11.92 -44.09
N ALA A 752 27.52 -12.65 -43.52
CA ALA A 752 28.57 -12.06 -42.70
C ALA A 752 29.48 -11.13 -43.53
N GLU A 753 29.79 -11.50 -44.78
CA GLU A 753 30.53 -10.65 -45.72
C GLU A 753 29.73 -9.39 -46.08
N LEU A 754 28.43 -9.53 -46.38
CA LEU A 754 27.56 -8.37 -46.63
C LEU A 754 27.51 -7.43 -45.42
N TRP A 755 27.40 -8.00 -44.22
CA TRP A 755 27.37 -7.23 -42.98
C TRP A 755 28.67 -6.46 -42.73
N ALA A 756 29.83 -6.96 -43.17
CA ALA A 756 31.10 -6.24 -42.99
C ALA A 756 31.11 -4.84 -43.62
N GLY A 757 30.34 -4.63 -44.70
CA GLY A 757 30.19 -3.32 -45.36
C GLY A 757 29.14 -2.39 -44.73
N LEU A 758 28.09 -2.95 -44.12
CA LEU A 758 26.93 -2.19 -43.60
C LEU A 758 26.94 -2.00 -42.08
N GLY A 759 27.48 -2.99 -41.37
CA GLY A 759 27.38 -3.17 -39.93
C GLY A 759 27.79 -1.96 -39.09
N PRO A 760 28.87 -1.22 -39.42
CA PRO A 760 29.25 -0.02 -38.68
C PRO A 760 28.15 1.05 -38.60
N PHE A 761 27.37 1.22 -39.68
CA PHE A 761 26.27 2.19 -39.72
C PHE A 761 25.01 1.65 -39.04
N ALA A 762 24.64 0.39 -39.33
CA ALA A 762 23.46 -0.24 -38.72
C ALA A 762 23.59 -0.40 -37.19
N SER A 763 24.80 -0.62 -36.69
CA SER A 763 25.08 -0.73 -35.25
C SER A 763 25.16 0.62 -34.53
N HIS A 764 25.22 1.75 -35.25
CA HIS A 764 25.44 3.07 -34.65
C HIS A 764 24.29 3.51 -33.73
N GLY A 765 23.07 3.02 -33.98
CA GLY A 765 21.92 3.32 -33.14
C GLY A 765 21.90 2.57 -31.80
N ALA A 766 22.73 1.54 -31.62
CA ALA A 766 22.77 0.77 -30.37
C ALA A 766 23.38 1.61 -29.23
N SER A 767 22.64 1.71 -28.13
CA SER A 767 23.11 2.43 -26.94
C SER A 767 24.20 1.64 -26.22
N THR A 768 25.27 2.32 -25.81
CA THR A 768 26.32 1.74 -24.96
C THR A 768 25.72 1.19 -23.65
N LEU A 769 24.80 1.92 -23.01
CA LEU A 769 24.14 1.48 -21.79
C LEU A 769 23.22 0.28 -22.04
N GLY A 770 22.52 0.25 -23.17
CA GLY A 770 21.69 -0.88 -23.57
C GLY A 770 22.49 -2.16 -23.80
N VAL A 771 23.65 -2.05 -24.45
CA VAL A 771 24.55 -3.18 -24.69
C VAL A 771 25.13 -3.73 -23.37
N ILE A 772 25.52 -2.85 -22.45
CA ILE A 772 25.95 -3.25 -21.10
C ILE A 772 24.81 -3.98 -20.37
N ALA A 773 23.61 -3.40 -20.37
CA ALA A 773 22.45 -4.00 -19.71
C ALA A 773 22.08 -5.38 -20.29
N ASN A 774 22.11 -5.55 -21.61
CA ASN A 774 21.87 -6.86 -22.26
C ASN A 774 22.93 -7.89 -21.88
N THR A 775 24.20 -7.48 -21.82
CA THR A 775 25.30 -8.36 -21.41
C THR A 775 25.08 -8.90 -20.00
N VAL A 776 24.75 -8.01 -19.06
CA VAL A 776 24.51 -8.36 -17.66
C VAL A 776 23.23 -9.16 -17.49
N ALA A 777 22.18 -8.86 -18.26
CA ALA A 777 20.95 -9.63 -18.26
C ALA A 777 21.20 -11.12 -18.55
N TYR A 778 21.99 -11.43 -19.59
CA TYR A 778 22.32 -12.81 -19.95
C TYR A 778 23.24 -13.52 -18.95
N ARG A 779 24.11 -12.78 -18.26
CA ARG A 779 25.11 -13.37 -17.35
C ARG A 779 24.64 -13.51 -15.91
N GLU A 780 23.90 -12.51 -15.42
CA GLU A 780 23.58 -12.34 -14.01
C GLU A 780 22.06 -12.20 -13.76
N GLY A 781 21.26 -12.07 -14.81
CA GLY A 781 19.82 -11.81 -14.70
C GLY A 781 18.93 -13.04 -14.60
N ARG A 782 19.49 -14.26 -14.54
CA ARG A 782 18.72 -15.52 -14.65
C ARG A 782 17.72 -15.72 -13.51
N ASP A 783 18.16 -15.61 -12.26
CA ASP A 783 17.29 -15.87 -11.11
C ASP A 783 16.11 -14.91 -11.06
N TRP A 784 16.35 -13.64 -11.40
CA TRP A 784 15.29 -12.63 -11.51
C TRP A 784 14.33 -12.95 -12.66
N LEU A 785 14.83 -13.41 -13.80
CA LEU A 785 13.99 -13.82 -14.93
C LEU A 785 13.11 -15.01 -14.55
N ASP A 786 13.68 -16.04 -13.92
CA ASP A 786 12.95 -17.26 -13.56
C ASP A 786 11.81 -16.95 -12.57
N ALA A 787 12.06 -16.08 -11.58
CA ALA A 787 11.03 -15.60 -10.66
C ALA A 787 9.94 -14.80 -11.37
N THR A 788 10.33 -13.90 -12.28
CA THR A 788 9.39 -13.07 -13.06
C THR A 788 8.53 -13.92 -14.00
N VAL A 789 9.11 -14.92 -14.67
CA VAL A 789 8.39 -15.85 -15.54
C VAL A 789 7.40 -16.69 -14.73
N ALA A 790 7.78 -17.20 -13.56
CA ALA A 790 6.86 -17.91 -12.67
C ALA A 790 5.67 -17.02 -12.23
N TYR A 791 5.93 -15.73 -12.01
CA TYR A 791 4.88 -14.77 -11.68
C TYR A 791 3.91 -14.53 -12.85
N TYR A 792 4.43 -14.36 -14.07
CA TYR A 792 3.58 -14.24 -15.27
C TYR A 792 2.79 -15.53 -15.56
N ASP A 793 3.36 -16.70 -15.28
CA ASP A 793 2.66 -17.99 -15.38
C ASP A 793 1.47 -18.06 -14.42
N ALA A 794 1.62 -17.58 -13.18
CA ALA A 794 0.51 -17.48 -12.26
C ALA A 794 -0.56 -16.49 -12.76
N ASN A 795 -0.15 -15.32 -13.28
CA ASN A 795 -1.09 -14.32 -13.81
C ASN A 795 -1.88 -14.82 -15.01
N ARG A 796 -1.27 -15.57 -15.92
CA ARG A 796 -2.00 -16.09 -17.10
C ARG A 796 -3.06 -17.12 -16.71
N HIS A 797 -2.84 -17.91 -15.65
CA HIS A 797 -3.84 -18.83 -15.10
C HIS A 797 -4.93 -18.09 -14.34
N LEU A 798 -4.56 -17.13 -13.49
CA LEU A 798 -5.53 -16.28 -12.78
C LEU A 798 -6.47 -15.56 -13.76
N LEU A 799 -5.95 -15.01 -14.86
CA LEU A 799 -6.80 -14.41 -15.89
C LEU A 799 -7.78 -15.43 -16.48
N ALA A 800 -7.36 -16.66 -16.73
CA ALA A 800 -8.23 -17.71 -17.25
C ALA A 800 -9.36 -18.05 -16.27
N GLU A 801 -9.03 -18.20 -14.98
CA GLU A 801 -9.99 -18.46 -13.91
C GLU A 801 -11.03 -17.33 -13.80
N LEU A 802 -10.56 -16.08 -13.74
CA LEU A 802 -11.41 -14.90 -13.61
C LEU A 802 -12.31 -14.70 -14.84
N LEU A 803 -11.81 -14.92 -16.05
CA LEU A 803 -12.62 -14.84 -17.26
C LEU A 803 -13.65 -15.97 -17.29
N ALA A 804 -13.28 -17.22 -16.94
CA ALA A 804 -14.22 -18.33 -16.91
C ALA A 804 -15.36 -18.10 -15.89
N GLU A 805 -15.04 -17.55 -14.72
CA GLU A 805 -16.00 -17.26 -13.66
C GLU A 805 -16.91 -16.07 -14.03
N ARG A 806 -16.31 -14.96 -14.47
CA ARG A 806 -17.00 -13.65 -14.54
C ARG A 806 -17.41 -13.26 -15.95
N LEU A 807 -16.71 -13.70 -16.99
CA LEU A 807 -16.87 -13.30 -18.40
C LEU A 807 -16.66 -14.47 -19.37
N PRO A 808 -17.43 -15.57 -19.27
CA PRO A 808 -17.27 -16.75 -20.13
C PRO A 808 -17.49 -16.46 -21.63
N GLU A 809 -18.04 -15.29 -21.97
CA GLU A 809 -18.16 -14.80 -23.34
C GLU A 809 -16.84 -14.28 -23.94
N VAL A 810 -15.81 -14.00 -23.13
CA VAL A 810 -14.47 -13.59 -23.60
C VAL A 810 -13.65 -14.83 -23.90
N GLY A 811 -13.24 -14.99 -25.15
CA GLY A 811 -12.35 -16.08 -25.56
C GLY A 811 -10.91 -15.79 -25.12
N TYR A 812 -10.28 -16.74 -24.43
CA TYR A 812 -8.89 -16.63 -24.02
C TYR A 812 -8.22 -18.00 -24.05
N THR A 813 -7.09 -18.07 -24.76
CA THR A 813 -6.18 -19.22 -24.71
C THR A 813 -4.94 -18.78 -23.93
N PRO A 814 -4.63 -19.40 -22.78
CA PRO A 814 -3.42 -19.07 -22.03
C PRO A 814 -2.17 -19.21 -22.91
N PRO A 815 -1.33 -18.18 -22.99
CA PRO A 815 -0.15 -18.22 -23.86
C PRO A 815 0.87 -19.25 -23.37
N GLU A 816 1.66 -19.80 -24.30
CA GLU A 816 2.78 -20.73 -24.03
C GLU A 816 4.09 -20.00 -23.71
N GLY A 817 4.17 -18.71 -24.07
CA GLY A 817 5.25 -17.80 -23.72
C GLY A 817 4.80 -16.34 -23.85
N THR A 818 5.71 -15.38 -23.63
CA THR A 818 5.42 -13.93 -23.54
C THR A 818 4.55 -13.54 -22.34
N TYR A 819 4.45 -12.26 -22.04
CA TYR A 819 3.50 -11.72 -21.05
C TYR A 819 2.23 -11.14 -21.69
N ILE A 820 1.88 -11.55 -22.91
CA ILE A 820 0.84 -10.90 -23.72
C ILE A 820 -0.36 -11.84 -23.87
N ALA A 821 -1.48 -11.49 -23.23
CA ALA A 821 -2.76 -12.15 -23.43
C ALA A 821 -3.46 -11.63 -24.69
N TRP A 822 -4.09 -12.54 -25.42
CA TRP A 822 -4.89 -12.26 -26.61
C TRP A 822 -6.33 -12.64 -26.32
N LEU A 823 -7.21 -11.64 -26.24
CA LEU A 823 -8.59 -11.81 -25.80
C LEU A 823 -9.54 -11.60 -26.98
N ASP A 824 -10.37 -12.60 -27.27
CA ASP A 824 -11.53 -12.46 -28.16
C ASP A 824 -12.66 -11.80 -27.37
N VAL A 825 -13.01 -10.58 -27.77
CA VAL A 825 -14.06 -9.78 -27.15
C VAL A 825 -15.23 -9.55 -28.10
N ALA A 826 -15.30 -10.26 -29.24
CA ALA A 826 -16.31 -10.05 -30.25
C ALA A 826 -17.73 -10.26 -29.70
N ARG A 827 -17.90 -11.21 -28.76
CA ARG A 827 -19.18 -11.55 -28.13
C ARG A 827 -19.67 -10.51 -27.12
N LEU A 828 -18.81 -9.56 -26.71
CA LEU A 828 -19.18 -8.45 -25.83
C LEU A 828 -19.88 -7.30 -26.56
N GLY A 829 -20.01 -7.35 -27.90
CA GLY A 829 -20.74 -6.33 -28.66
C GLY A 829 -20.13 -4.92 -28.58
N LEU A 830 -18.80 -4.82 -28.50
CA LEU A 830 -18.08 -3.56 -28.26
C LEU A 830 -17.95 -2.65 -29.49
N GLY A 831 -18.50 -3.04 -30.63
CA GLY A 831 -18.42 -2.34 -31.91
C GLY A 831 -17.11 -2.61 -32.68
N ASP A 832 -16.86 -1.79 -33.70
CA ASP A 832 -15.73 -1.97 -34.65
C ASP A 832 -14.35 -1.62 -34.08
N GLU A 833 -14.33 -0.89 -32.95
CA GLU A 833 -13.12 -0.44 -32.22
C GLU A 833 -13.21 -0.81 -30.72
N PRO A 834 -13.09 -2.11 -30.37
CA PRO A 834 -13.20 -2.57 -28.98
C PRO A 834 -12.29 -1.81 -28.02
N ALA A 835 -11.05 -1.48 -28.39
CA ALA A 835 -10.13 -0.79 -27.48
C ALA A 835 -10.62 0.62 -27.08
N VAL A 836 -11.23 1.36 -28.01
CA VAL A 836 -11.80 2.69 -27.74
C VAL A 836 -13.01 2.58 -26.80
N THR A 837 -13.86 1.59 -27.04
CA THR A 837 -15.02 1.31 -26.18
C THR A 837 -14.58 0.93 -24.77
N LEU A 838 -13.60 0.05 -24.64
CA LEU A 838 -12.99 -0.34 -23.36
C LEU A 838 -12.39 0.86 -22.63
N GLN A 839 -11.67 1.74 -23.33
CA GLN A 839 -11.09 2.94 -22.73
C GLN A 839 -12.18 3.89 -22.22
N LYS A 840 -13.23 4.12 -23.00
CA LYS A 840 -14.30 5.07 -22.64
C LYS A 840 -15.18 4.57 -21.51
N ARG A 841 -15.64 3.31 -21.61
CA ARG A 841 -16.67 2.72 -20.73
C ARG A 841 -16.07 1.97 -19.55
N ALA A 842 -15.02 1.17 -19.76
CA ALA A 842 -14.37 0.37 -18.72
C ALA A 842 -13.11 1.04 -18.16
N LYS A 843 -12.68 2.18 -18.71
CA LYS A 843 -11.44 2.88 -18.31
C LYS A 843 -10.21 1.95 -18.44
N LEU A 844 -10.20 1.11 -19.46
CA LEU A 844 -9.11 0.18 -19.77
C LEU A 844 -8.40 0.60 -21.06
N SER A 845 -7.09 0.85 -20.97
CA SER A 845 -6.25 1.12 -22.15
C SER A 845 -5.61 -0.18 -22.61
N VAL A 846 -5.98 -0.67 -23.79
CA VAL A 846 -5.46 -1.89 -24.41
C VAL A 846 -5.09 -1.64 -25.86
N THR A 847 -4.32 -2.53 -26.50
CA THR A 847 -4.10 -2.43 -27.95
C THR A 847 -5.26 -3.11 -28.67
N ASP A 848 -5.86 -2.41 -29.63
CA ASP A 848 -6.90 -2.97 -30.49
C ASP A 848 -6.32 -4.10 -31.36
N GLY A 849 -7.02 -5.22 -31.42
CA GLY A 849 -6.56 -6.38 -32.17
C GLY A 849 -6.47 -6.12 -33.67
N ARG A 850 -7.27 -5.20 -34.23
CA ARG A 850 -7.17 -4.78 -35.63
C ARG A 850 -5.79 -4.24 -35.99
N ALA A 851 -5.08 -3.63 -35.04
CA ALA A 851 -3.72 -3.15 -35.26
C ALA A 851 -2.71 -4.30 -35.49
N CYS A 852 -3.08 -5.53 -35.07
CA CYS A 852 -2.27 -6.75 -35.23
C CYS A 852 -2.62 -7.52 -36.51
N GLY A 853 -3.37 -6.92 -37.44
CA GLY A 853 -3.80 -7.51 -38.71
C GLY A 853 -5.30 -7.76 -38.77
N LEU A 854 -5.82 -8.08 -39.95
CA LEU A 854 -7.24 -8.38 -40.19
C LEU A 854 -7.72 -9.56 -39.34
N ALA A 855 -6.84 -10.54 -39.09
CA ALA A 855 -7.11 -11.67 -38.22
C ALA A 855 -7.39 -11.28 -36.75
N GLY A 856 -7.00 -10.06 -36.33
CA GLY A 856 -7.23 -9.56 -34.98
C GLY A 856 -8.49 -8.71 -34.80
N VAL A 857 -9.33 -8.56 -35.83
CA VAL A 857 -10.64 -7.92 -35.67
C VAL A 857 -11.45 -8.65 -34.59
N GLY A 858 -12.07 -7.89 -33.69
CA GLY A 858 -12.82 -8.43 -32.56
C GLY A 858 -11.97 -8.85 -31.36
N HIS A 859 -10.65 -8.71 -31.42
CA HIS A 859 -9.74 -9.06 -30.33
C HIS A 859 -9.10 -7.83 -29.69
N VAL A 860 -8.52 -8.01 -28.50
CA VAL A 860 -7.65 -7.02 -27.84
C VAL A 860 -6.41 -7.68 -27.25
N ARG A 861 -5.31 -6.92 -27.21
CA ARG A 861 -4.04 -7.33 -26.61
C ARG A 861 -3.92 -6.76 -25.21
N LEU A 862 -3.77 -7.64 -24.22
CA LEU A 862 -3.63 -7.30 -22.81
C LEU A 862 -2.24 -7.71 -22.28
N ILE A 863 -1.67 -6.90 -21.38
CA ILE A 863 -0.36 -7.15 -20.77
C ILE A 863 -0.54 -7.80 -19.39
N LEU A 864 0.05 -8.98 -19.20
CA LEU A 864 0.04 -9.76 -17.96
C LEU A 864 1.18 -9.40 -17.01
N ALA A 865 2.14 -8.60 -17.48
CA ALA A 865 3.22 -8.05 -16.67
C ALA A 865 2.71 -6.90 -15.78
N THR A 866 1.86 -7.25 -14.82
CA THR A 866 1.17 -6.32 -13.92
C THR A 866 0.90 -6.97 -12.56
N PRO A 867 0.77 -6.20 -11.46
CA PRO A 867 0.35 -6.73 -10.17
C PRO A 867 -1.01 -7.46 -10.24
N ARG A 868 -1.17 -8.56 -9.50
CA ARG A 868 -2.44 -9.34 -9.46
C ARG A 868 -3.69 -8.49 -9.18
N PRO A 869 -3.68 -7.52 -8.24
CA PRO A 869 -4.86 -6.68 -8.00
C PRO A 869 -5.24 -5.83 -9.22
N ILE A 870 -4.27 -5.42 -10.03
CA ILE A 870 -4.55 -4.70 -11.29
C ILE A 870 -5.16 -5.64 -12.31
N LEU A 871 -4.69 -6.89 -12.38
CA LEU A 871 -5.28 -7.91 -13.25
C LEU A 871 -6.74 -8.24 -12.86
N GLU A 872 -7.02 -8.39 -11.58
CA GLU A 872 -8.39 -8.55 -11.06
C GLU A 872 -9.26 -7.33 -11.40
N GLN A 873 -8.74 -6.12 -11.17
CA GLN A 873 -9.44 -4.88 -11.51
C GLN A 873 -9.72 -4.77 -13.02
N ILE A 874 -8.81 -5.26 -13.87
CA ILE A 874 -9.02 -5.30 -15.33
C ILE A 874 -10.24 -6.17 -15.64
N VAL A 875 -10.33 -7.37 -15.06
CA VAL A 875 -11.48 -8.26 -15.27
C VAL A 875 -12.76 -7.64 -14.71
N ASP A 876 -12.73 -7.06 -13.51
CA ASP A 876 -13.90 -6.40 -12.91
C ASP A 876 -14.42 -5.27 -13.79
N ARG A 877 -13.52 -4.46 -14.35
CA ARG A 877 -13.90 -3.38 -15.27
C ARG A 877 -14.47 -3.89 -16.59
N LEU A 878 -14.02 -5.05 -17.07
CA LEU A 878 -14.64 -5.70 -18.22
C LEU A 878 -16.08 -6.15 -17.91
N THR A 879 -16.40 -6.56 -16.68
CA THR A 879 -17.76 -6.95 -16.31
C THR A 879 -18.78 -5.80 -16.35
N LEU A 880 -18.32 -4.56 -16.17
CA LEU A 880 -19.16 -3.35 -16.24
C LEU A 880 -19.74 -3.08 -17.64
N LEU A 881 -19.34 -3.85 -18.65
CA LEU A 881 -19.79 -3.70 -20.03
C LEU A 881 -21.02 -4.55 -20.36
N ARG A 882 -21.44 -5.42 -19.43
CA ARG A 882 -22.68 -6.18 -19.49
C ARG A 882 -23.93 -5.32 -19.40
#